data_AF-A0AAD3VQ50-F1
#
_entry.id   AF-A0AAD3VQ50-F1
#
_cell.length_a   1.000
_cell.length_b   1.000
_cell.length_c   1.000
_cell.angle_alpha   90.00
_cell.angle_beta   90.00
_cell.angle_gamma   90.00
#
_symmetry.space_group_name_H-M   'P 1'
#
loop_
_entity.id
_entity.type
_entity.pdbx_description
1 polymer ?
#
loop_
_entity_poly.entity_id
_entity_poly.type
_entity_poly.pdbx_seq_one_letter_code
_entity_poly.pdbx_strand_id
1 'polypeptide(L)'
;MVRKYARRILNRKIAMSLAAALLALAMIAAVPATSFAKNGNGWGRLKDAEKFLNKVADHIKKEKDLRFVDWDEAEWAIQCIAKMRALGIINGYEGNVFRPNQAVKQAEALAMMVRAFDLEDEAQDLVKKYGSLFISFDDDDYGSIYVDGKSLPKVSRSVHWALGYILIAVDQGWVRLSEITNPQAAASREWIAMVMVRALGHEDEAQAQMNAKLSFKDANAVSRNRVGYVAEAVAMGLFEGYDDGTFKPQRAVTRAEMAAILDRFLDNELPSNPFMVSGKVTEVSSNRMKIAPQSGSPVTLTISNDALILKNNKAASKGDIKVGQQVEVLSNGNGVALLVVIKSEATPAPLPTEVTGSIVAIATPRAITVATDSKSGNVTVSLDDNCTIRENNQAVSFSSLNIGDRVKVTIQNGKAVRIEVLQRQGATSTVSGKVTGITQTNAGTSITVKKTNSDVYYGVTLADNCVVVYGSQTLNVADIQVNDTVTLTIQGAKCVKVTITARADTWGDVGGTITGITLANTGRSITIKDGSTTRTIALADNVVVKYGNSTLGVNDLRLGDVVRIDLVNNKAAEIRITARADEQQTITGMVTAVLLSTDESKLTVKKADNTSVTVALADDVKVTFGSETLTPDKIAYGDTVTLKVVNNICTEVKITARLDTWGDVGGTIRGISLTTAGWSIELRDGSTTRTIALANNVVVRYGNSILGVSDLRPGDVVRVDLENNKAVEIRVTSRGSTGS
;
A
#
# COMPACT_ATOMS: atom_id res chain seq x y z
N MET A 1 -59.03 -21.79 -15.48
CA MET A 1 -57.81 -22.59 -15.72
C MET A 1 -56.57 -21.79 -16.13
N VAL A 2 -56.68 -20.53 -16.57
CA VAL A 2 -55.53 -19.68 -16.99
C VAL A 2 -54.69 -19.11 -15.83
N ARG A 3 -55.24 -18.99 -14.61
CA ARG A 3 -54.45 -18.62 -13.40
C ARG A 3 -53.49 -19.72 -12.90
N LYS A 4 -53.61 -20.96 -13.40
CA LYS A 4 -52.84 -22.13 -12.92
C LYS A 4 -51.58 -22.42 -13.75
N TYR A 5 -51.45 -21.86 -14.96
CA TYR A 5 -50.29 -22.09 -15.83
C TYR A 5 -49.19 -21.03 -15.66
N ALA A 6 -49.55 -19.77 -15.37
CA ALA A 6 -48.56 -18.69 -15.10
C ALA A 6 -47.79 -18.89 -13.77
N ARG A 7 -48.40 -19.52 -12.75
CA ARG A 7 -47.68 -19.87 -11.50
C ARG A 7 -46.70 -21.04 -11.63
N ARG A 8 -46.78 -21.85 -12.70
CA ARG A 8 -45.91 -23.02 -12.87
C ARG A 8 -44.53 -22.70 -13.41
N ILE A 9 -44.35 -21.55 -14.08
CA ILE A 9 -43.05 -21.10 -14.59
C ILE A 9 -42.30 -20.28 -13.51
N LEU A 10 -43.02 -19.59 -12.62
CA LEU A 10 -42.41 -18.77 -11.57
C LEU A 10 -41.90 -19.58 -10.35
N ASN A 11 -42.45 -20.78 -10.09
CA ASN A 11 -42.09 -21.57 -8.89
C ASN A 11 -41.16 -22.77 -9.14
N ARG A 12 -40.43 -22.83 -10.28
CA ARG A 12 -39.53 -23.97 -10.59
C ARG A 12 -38.02 -23.67 -10.55
N LYS A 13 -37.58 -22.53 -9.98
CA LYS A 13 -36.15 -22.22 -9.78
C LYS A 13 -35.83 -21.66 -8.38
N ILE A 14 -36.25 -22.33 -7.32
CA ILE A 14 -35.84 -22.02 -5.93
C ILE A 14 -35.07 -23.20 -5.28
N ALA A 15 -34.44 -24.08 -6.07
CA ALA A 15 -33.58 -25.11 -5.48
C ALA A 15 -32.40 -25.48 -6.38
N MET A 16 -31.19 -25.32 -5.82
CA MET A 16 -29.86 -25.74 -6.30
C MET A 16 -29.33 -24.95 -7.53
N SER A 17 -28.11 -24.42 -7.54
CA SER A 17 -26.85 -24.94 -6.97
C SER A 17 -25.87 -23.81 -6.60
N LEU A 18 -25.23 -23.98 -5.44
CA LEU A 18 -23.96 -23.35 -5.08
C LEU A 18 -22.84 -23.69 -6.10
N ALA A 19 -21.86 -22.79 -6.13
CA ALA A 19 -20.42 -22.99 -6.43
C ALA A 19 -19.89 -22.69 -7.84
N ALA A 20 -19.06 -21.63 -7.85
CA ALA A 20 -17.75 -21.48 -8.49
C ALA A 20 -17.62 -21.02 -9.96
N ALA A 21 -16.58 -20.18 -10.13
CA ALA A 21 -15.97 -19.60 -11.34
C ALA A 21 -16.74 -18.40 -11.95
N LEU A 22 -16.19 -17.18 -12.01
CA LEU A 22 -14.83 -16.82 -12.41
C LEU A 22 -14.19 -15.70 -11.58
N LEU A 23 -12.94 -15.97 -11.19
CA LEU A 23 -11.95 -15.02 -10.70
C LEU A 23 -11.71 -13.90 -11.72
N ALA A 24 -12.18 -12.70 -11.41
CA ALA A 24 -11.54 -11.40 -11.72
C ALA A 24 -12.13 -10.24 -10.89
N LEU A 25 -13.08 -10.51 -9.98
CA LEU A 25 -13.77 -9.51 -9.15
C LEU A 25 -13.17 -9.32 -7.74
N ALA A 26 -11.99 -9.87 -7.46
CA ALA A 26 -11.37 -9.79 -6.14
C ALA A 26 -10.64 -8.46 -5.91
N MET A 27 -11.36 -7.32 -5.95
CA MET A 27 -10.94 -6.09 -5.25
C MET A 27 -12.03 -5.01 -5.11
N ILE A 28 -13.32 -5.35 -5.14
CA ILE A 28 -14.38 -4.47 -4.63
C ILE A 28 -15.16 -5.27 -3.58
N ALA A 29 -15.29 -4.67 -2.40
CA ALA A 29 -15.55 -5.32 -1.13
C ALA A 29 -16.82 -6.21 -1.10
N ALA A 30 -16.72 -7.26 -0.30
CA ALA A 30 -17.78 -8.19 0.03
C ALA A 30 -19.05 -7.46 0.54
N VAL A 31 -20.15 -7.62 -0.19
CA VAL A 31 -21.49 -7.62 0.39
C VAL A 31 -22.11 -8.97 0.02
N PRO A 32 -22.56 -9.78 0.99
CA PRO A 32 -23.17 -11.07 0.70
C PRO A 32 -24.45 -10.88 -0.12
N ALA A 33 -24.63 -11.74 -1.12
CA ALA A 33 -25.78 -11.81 -2.04
C ALA A 33 -27.10 -12.24 -1.37
N THR A 34 -27.39 -11.75 -0.16
CA THR A 34 -28.65 -12.01 0.55
C THR A 34 -29.20 -10.73 1.15
N SER A 35 -29.85 -9.89 0.32
CA SER A 35 -30.98 -9.03 0.71
C SER A 35 -31.50 -8.20 -0.48
N PHE A 36 -32.25 -8.82 -1.40
CA PHE A 36 -33.35 -8.10 -2.03
C PHE A 36 -34.51 -8.04 -1.01
N ALA A 37 -34.27 -7.32 0.09
CA ALA A 37 -35.25 -7.09 1.14
C ALA A 37 -36.08 -5.86 0.78
N LYS A 38 -37.40 -6.04 0.83
CA LYS A 38 -38.41 -4.98 0.82
C LYS A 38 -38.07 -3.91 1.87
N ASN A 39 -37.44 -2.81 1.46
CA ASN A 39 -37.99 -1.44 1.56
C ASN A 39 -36.91 -0.35 1.39
N GLY A 40 -37.21 0.55 0.44
CA GLY A 40 -36.69 1.92 0.28
C GLY A 40 -35.49 2.01 -0.67
N ASN A 41 -35.58 2.36 -1.96
CA ASN A 41 -36.55 3.18 -2.69
C ASN A 41 -36.66 2.75 -4.19
N GLY A 42 -36.34 1.50 -4.53
CA GLY A 42 -36.48 0.96 -5.90
C GLY A 42 -37.92 0.55 -6.20
N TRP A 43 -38.38 0.76 -7.44
CA TRP A 43 -39.71 0.38 -7.95
C TRP A 43 -39.86 -1.13 -8.23
N GLY A 44 -38.80 -1.91 -8.03
CA GLY A 44 -38.86 -3.34 -7.74
C GLY A 44 -39.42 -4.21 -8.86
N ARG A 45 -39.06 -3.92 -10.13
CA ARG A 45 -39.67 -4.57 -11.32
C ARG A 45 -38.72 -5.00 -12.41
N LEU A 46 -37.40 -4.83 -12.25
CA LEU A 46 -36.46 -5.66 -13.01
C LEU A 46 -36.71 -7.13 -12.66
N LYS A 47 -37.16 -7.91 -13.65
CA LYS A 47 -37.59 -9.31 -13.49
C LYS A 47 -36.57 -10.17 -12.76
N ASP A 48 -35.29 -9.95 -13.06
CA ASP A 48 -34.14 -10.57 -12.43
C ASP A 48 -32.92 -9.65 -12.64
N ALA A 49 -32.61 -8.81 -11.65
CA ALA A 49 -31.53 -7.83 -11.75
C ALA A 49 -30.16 -8.51 -11.94
N GLU A 50 -29.93 -9.70 -11.37
CA GLU A 50 -28.69 -10.45 -11.54
C GLU A 50 -28.57 -10.97 -12.98
N LYS A 51 -29.63 -11.58 -13.51
CA LYS A 51 -29.67 -12.02 -14.92
C LYS A 51 -29.45 -10.84 -15.88
N PHE A 52 -30.10 -9.71 -15.62
CA PHE A 52 -29.94 -8.49 -16.42
C PHE A 52 -28.48 -8.02 -16.42
N LEU A 53 -27.87 -7.89 -15.24
CA LEU A 53 -26.47 -7.46 -15.12
C LEU A 53 -25.49 -8.43 -15.78
N ASN A 54 -25.78 -9.74 -15.77
CA ASN A 54 -24.99 -10.73 -16.51
C ASN A 54 -25.11 -10.55 -18.03
N LYS A 55 -26.32 -10.30 -18.55
CA LYS A 55 -26.53 -10.00 -19.99
C LYS A 55 -25.82 -8.71 -20.40
N VAL A 56 -25.91 -7.68 -19.56
CA VAL A 56 -25.17 -6.42 -19.74
C VAL A 56 -23.67 -6.66 -19.75
N ALA A 57 -23.14 -7.50 -18.85
CA ALA A 57 -21.71 -7.81 -18.78
C ALA A 57 -21.17 -8.30 -20.14
N ASP A 58 -21.93 -9.17 -20.81
CA ASP A 58 -21.50 -9.73 -22.10
C ASP A 58 -21.65 -8.75 -23.27
N HIS A 59 -22.60 -7.83 -23.18
CA HIS A 59 -22.76 -6.74 -24.14
C HIS A 59 -21.65 -5.68 -23.97
N ILE A 60 -21.50 -5.13 -22.77
CA ILE A 60 -20.58 -4.03 -22.48
C ILE A 60 -19.11 -4.41 -22.66
N LYS A 61 -18.75 -5.70 -22.51
CA LYS A 61 -17.40 -6.21 -22.83
C LYS A 61 -17.04 -6.06 -24.31
N LYS A 62 -18.03 -6.04 -25.21
CA LYS A 62 -17.84 -5.91 -26.66
C LYS A 62 -17.79 -4.45 -27.09
N GLU A 63 -18.38 -3.55 -26.30
CA GLU A 63 -18.35 -2.11 -26.55
C GLU A 63 -16.94 -1.55 -26.35
N LYS A 64 -16.49 -0.74 -27.32
CA LYS A 64 -15.19 -0.06 -27.29
C LYS A 64 -15.35 1.46 -27.30
N ASP A 65 -16.32 1.94 -28.07
CA ASP A 65 -16.71 3.34 -28.17
C ASP A 65 -18.21 3.47 -27.95
N LEU A 66 -18.59 4.32 -27.01
CA LEU A 66 -19.98 4.58 -26.67
C LEU A 66 -20.60 5.71 -27.52
N ARG A 67 -19.84 6.31 -28.43
CA ARG A 67 -20.32 7.39 -29.31
C ARG A 67 -21.11 6.86 -30.50
N PHE A 68 -22.24 7.50 -30.75
CA PHE A 68 -22.88 7.51 -32.07
C PHE A 68 -22.24 8.58 -32.94
N VAL A 69 -22.39 8.51 -34.26
CA VAL A 69 -21.81 9.49 -35.18
C VAL A 69 -22.35 10.91 -34.92
N ASP A 70 -23.60 11.01 -34.46
CA ASP A 70 -24.34 12.24 -34.15
C ASP A 70 -24.53 12.44 -32.63
N TRP A 71 -23.56 11.97 -31.84
CA TRP A 71 -23.62 12.05 -30.38
C TRP A 71 -23.65 13.47 -29.81
N ASP A 72 -23.10 14.45 -30.54
CA ASP A 72 -22.98 15.85 -30.14
C ASP A 72 -24.23 16.69 -30.43
N GLU A 73 -25.18 16.18 -31.23
CA GLU A 73 -26.45 16.87 -31.54
C GLU A 73 -27.35 17.10 -30.29
N ALA A 74 -27.09 16.41 -29.18
CA ALA A 74 -27.76 16.63 -27.90
C ALA A 74 -26.79 16.52 -26.72
N GLU A 75 -25.91 17.53 -26.57
CA GLU A 75 -24.88 17.57 -25.52
C GLU A 75 -25.39 17.21 -24.12
N TRP A 76 -26.55 17.76 -23.74
CA TRP A 76 -27.15 17.56 -22.42
C TRP A 76 -27.50 16.09 -22.12
N ALA A 77 -27.72 15.26 -23.15
CA ALA A 77 -28.14 13.86 -23.02
C ALA A 77 -27.02 12.86 -23.29
N ILE A 78 -25.80 13.30 -23.61
CA ILE A 78 -24.69 12.41 -23.99
C ILE A 78 -24.47 11.32 -22.93
N GLN A 79 -24.47 11.71 -21.64
CA GLN A 79 -24.26 10.74 -20.55
C GLN A 79 -25.34 9.65 -20.56
N CYS A 80 -26.62 10.03 -20.64
CA CYS A 80 -27.74 9.09 -20.65
C CYS A 80 -27.69 8.17 -21.88
N ILE A 81 -27.43 8.73 -23.06
CA ILE A 81 -27.33 7.96 -24.31
C ILE A 81 -26.19 6.94 -24.23
N ALA A 82 -25.01 7.35 -23.75
CA ALA A 82 -23.86 6.48 -23.60
C ALA A 82 -24.12 5.35 -22.59
N LYS A 83 -24.74 5.66 -21.44
CA LYS A 83 -25.15 4.65 -20.45
C LYS A 83 -26.14 3.65 -21.06
N MET A 84 -27.19 4.13 -21.71
CA MET A 84 -28.21 3.24 -22.30
C MET A 84 -27.66 2.37 -23.44
N ARG A 85 -26.67 2.88 -24.20
CA ARG A 85 -25.95 2.08 -25.20
C ARG A 85 -25.10 1.00 -24.53
N ALA A 86 -24.34 1.36 -23.51
CA ALA A 86 -23.51 0.43 -22.77
C ALA A 86 -24.32 -0.69 -22.09
N LEU A 87 -25.58 -0.42 -21.73
CA LEU A 87 -26.53 -1.39 -21.20
C LEU A 87 -27.26 -2.20 -22.30
N GLY A 88 -27.03 -1.91 -23.59
CA GLY A 88 -27.69 -2.60 -24.72
C GLY A 88 -29.17 -2.22 -24.91
N ILE A 89 -29.64 -1.18 -24.23
CA ILE A 89 -31.03 -0.70 -24.32
C ILE A 89 -31.23 0.13 -25.59
N ILE A 90 -30.21 0.91 -25.95
CA ILE A 90 -30.17 1.75 -27.14
C ILE A 90 -29.09 1.27 -28.09
N ASN A 91 -29.48 0.88 -29.30
CA ASN A 91 -28.57 0.39 -30.34
C ASN A 91 -28.40 1.36 -31.52
N GLY A 92 -29.14 2.47 -31.55
CA GLY A 92 -29.18 3.38 -32.69
C GLY A 92 -29.82 2.76 -33.94
N TYR A 93 -29.56 3.39 -35.09
CA TYR A 93 -29.93 2.92 -36.43
C TYR A 93 -28.68 2.41 -37.16
N GLU A 94 -28.90 1.85 -38.35
CA GLU A 94 -27.82 1.49 -39.27
C GLU A 94 -26.86 2.67 -39.50
N GLY A 95 -25.56 2.36 -39.57
CA GLY A 95 -24.51 3.38 -39.70
C GLY A 95 -24.07 4.04 -38.39
N ASN A 96 -24.42 3.47 -37.22
CA ASN A 96 -24.05 3.99 -35.89
C ASN A 96 -24.62 5.40 -35.61
N VAL A 97 -25.86 5.66 -36.02
CA VAL A 97 -26.55 6.96 -35.89
C VAL A 97 -27.67 6.85 -34.85
N PHE A 98 -27.78 7.79 -33.91
CA PHE A 98 -28.79 7.75 -32.85
C PHE A 98 -30.01 8.63 -33.12
N ARG A 99 -29.85 9.77 -33.77
CA ARG A 99 -30.83 10.83 -34.06
C ARG A 99 -31.46 11.41 -32.78
N PRO A 100 -30.68 12.02 -31.89
CA PRO A 100 -31.14 12.38 -30.56
C PRO A 100 -32.33 13.35 -30.54
N ASN A 101 -32.42 14.25 -31.51
CA ASN A 101 -33.48 15.25 -31.62
C ASN A 101 -34.73 14.76 -32.37
N GLN A 102 -34.67 13.58 -32.99
CA GLN A 102 -35.83 13.00 -33.66
C GLN A 102 -36.86 12.55 -32.61
N ALA A 103 -38.14 12.77 -32.90
CA ALA A 103 -39.24 12.22 -32.11
C ALA A 103 -39.17 10.68 -32.06
N VAL A 104 -39.23 10.11 -30.86
CA VAL A 104 -39.31 8.66 -30.68
C VAL A 104 -40.70 8.16 -31.05
N LYS A 105 -40.76 7.08 -31.83
CA LYS A 105 -42.03 6.46 -32.21
C LYS A 105 -42.57 5.57 -31.08
N GLN A 106 -43.87 5.32 -31.04
CA GLN A 106 -44.48 4.42 -30.04
C GLN A 106 -43.83 3.03 -30.03
N ALA A 107 -43.60 2.43 -31.20
CA ALA A 107 -42.93 1.14 -31.33
C ALA A 107 -41.48 1.16 -30.80
N GLU A 108 -40.75 2.25 -31.06
CA GLU A 108 -39.36 2.42 -30.61
C GLU A 108 -39.30 2.61 -29.09
N ALA A 109 -40.19 3.43 -28.52
CA ALA A 109 -40.29 3.64 -27.08
C ALA A 109 -40.58 2.32 -26.35
N LEU A 110 -41.55 1.53 -26.83
CA LEU A 110 -41.85 0.21 -26.25
C LEU A 110 -40.67 -0.75 -26.37
N ALA A 111 -39.95 -0.77 -27.49
CA ALA A 111 -38.77 -1.61 -27.63
C ALA A 111 -37.65 -1.22 -26.63
N MET A 112 -37.39 0.08 -26.45
CA MET A 112 -36.43 0.56 -25.45
C MET A 112 -36.86 0.20 -24.03
N MET A 113 -38.14 0.38 -23.69
CA MET A 113 -38.67 0.00 -22.38
C MET A 113 -38.57 -1.52 -22.14
N VAL A 114 -39.01 -2.35 -23.08
CA VAL A 114 -38.93 -3.82 -22.95
C VAL A 114 -37.49 -4.29 -22.73
N ARG A 115 -36.49 -3.65 -23.37
CA ARG A 115 -35.07 -3.92 -23.07
C ARG A 115 -34.67 -3.46 -21.67
N ALA A 116 -35.08 -2.25 -21.26
CA ALA A 116 -34.76 -1.70 -19.94
C ALA A 116 -35.35 -2.52 -18.79
N PHE A 117 -36.47 -3.23 -19.02
CA PHE A 117 -37.12 -4.12 -18.06
C PHE A 117 -36.67 -5.59 -18.16
N ASP A 118 -35.63 -5.89 -18.96
CA ASP A 118 -35.09 -7.25 -19.22
C ASP A 118 -36.12 -8.25 -19.80
N LEU A 119 -36.89 -7.82 -20.81
CA LEU A 119 -37.91 -8.65 -21.47
C LEU A 119 -37.66 -8.83 -22.98
N GLU A 120 -36.45 -8.54 -23.44
CA GLU A 120 -36.11 -8.64 -24.87
C GLU A 120 -36.09 -10.09 -25.37
N ASP A 121 -35.63 -11.04 -24.56
CA ASP A 121 -35.55 -12.45 -24.99
C ASP A 121 -36.96 -12.99 -25.28
N GLU A 122 -37.93 -12.67 -24.41
CA GLU A 122 -39.33 -13.01 -24.57
C GLU A 122 -39.95 -12.34 -25.79
N ALA A 123 -39.63 -11.06 -26.03
CA ALA A 123 -40.07 -10.36 -27.22
C ALA A 123 -39.54 -11.03 -28.50
N GLN A 124 -38.26 -11.40 -28.53
CA GLN A 124 -37.64 -12.07 -29.68
C GLN A 124 -38.23 -13.47 -29.91
N ASP A 125 -38.53 -14.22 -28.85
CA ASP A 125 -39.16 -15.53 -28.97
C ASP A 125 -40.59 -15.45 -29.52
N LEU A 126 -41.34 -14.39 -29.18
CA LEU A 126 -42.64 -14.12 -29.82
C LEU A 126 -42.49 -13.81 -31.31
N VAL A 127 -41.46 -13.05 -31.71
CA VAL A 127 -41.18 -12.80 -33.13
C VAL A 127 -40.81 -14.08 -33.86
N LYS A 128 -40.00 -14.97 -33.27
CA LYS A 128 -39.69 -16.28 -33.90
C LYS A 128 -40.94 -17.15 -34.03
N LYS A 129 -41.81 -17.15 -33.01
CA LYS A 129 -43.01 -17.98 -32.97
C LYS A 129 -44.08 -17.50 -33.97
N TYR A 130 -44.21 -16.19 -34.15
CA TYR A 130 -45.32 -15.61 -34.91
C TYR A 130 -44.89 -14.81 -36.16
N GLY A 131 -43.59 -14.64 -36.41
CA GLY A 131 -43.07 -13.79 -37.49
C GLY A 131 -43.43 -14.28 -38.90
N SER A 132 -43.62 -15.58 -39.09
CA SER A 132 -44.06 -16.17 -40.36
C SER A 132 -45.49 -15.80 -40.74
N LEU A 133 -46.35 -15.42 -39.78
CA LEU A 133 -47.72 -14.97 -40.04
C LEU A 133 -47.76 -13.61 -40.75
N PHE A 134 -46.66 -12.85 -40.78
CA PHE A 134 -46.61 -11.50 -41.38
C PHE A 134 -46.08 -11.47 -42.80
N ILE A 135 -45.48 -12.57 -43.27
CA ILE A 135 -44.88 -12.65 -44.62
C ILE A 135 -45.95 -12.71 -45.71
N SER A 136 -47.22 -12.96 -45.35
CA SER A 136 -48.35 -13.13 -46.28
C SER A 136 -49.22 -11.88 -46.49
N PHE A 137 -48.78 -10.68 -46.06
CA PHE A 137 -49.54 -9.44 -46.25
C PHE A 137 -48.77 -8.48 -47.18
N ASP A 138 -49.45 -7.99 -48.23
CA ASP A 138 -48.96 -6.91 -49.10
C ASP A 138 -48.91 -5.58 -48.32
N ASP A 139 -48.02 -4.68 -48.75
CA ASP A 139 -47.50 -3.53 -47.97
C ASP A 139 -48.54 -2.51 -47.46
N ASP A 140 -49.80 -2.60 -47.89
CA ASP A 140 -50.85 -1.62 -47.57
C ASP A 140 -52.07 -2.19 -46.81
N ASP A 141 -52.15 -3.50 -46.53
CA ASP A 141 -53.36 -4.10 -45.97
C ASP A 141 -53.27 -4.43 -44.47
N TYR A 142 -54.03 -3.68 -43.67
CA TYR A 142 -54.13 -3.82 -42.22
C TYR A 142 -54.98 -5.05 -41.82
N GLY A 143 -54.44 -6.26 -41.99
CA GLY A 143 -55.10 -7.50 -41.57
C GLY A 143 -55.17 -7.67 -40.04
N SER A 144 -56.31 -8.13 -39.54
CA SER A 144 -56.47 -8.57 -38.14
C SER A 144 -56.00 -10.02 -38.01
N ILE A 145 -54.88 -10.26 -37.32
CA ILE A 145 -54.40 -11.62 -37.04
C ILE A 145 -54.93 -12.03 -35.66
N TYR A 146 -55.65 -13.16 -35.60
CA TYR A 146 -56.06 -13.79 -34.36
C TYR A 146 -55.19 -15.01 -34.10
N VAL A 147 -54.51 -15.05 -32.95
CA VAL A 147 -53.68 -16.20 -32.54
C VAL A 147 -54.08 -16.61 -31.12
N ASP A 148 -54.39 -17.89 -30.92
CA ASP A 148 -54.80 -18.46 -29.63
C ASP A 148 -55.96 -17.69 -28.94
N GLY A 149 -56.89 -17.14 -29.74
CA GLY A 149 -58.04 -16.36 -29.24
C GLY A 149 -57.71 -14.91 -28.84
N LYS A 150 -56.49 -14.43 -29.06
CA LYS A 150 -56.08 -13.03 -28.85
C LYS A 150 -56.00 -12.29 -30.19
N SER A 151 -56.59 -11.10 -30.27
CA SER A 151 -56.41 -10.18 -31.39
C SER A 151 -55.02 -9.55 -31.32
N LEU A 152 -54.20 -9.72 -32.35
CA LEU A 152 -52.92 -9.02 -32.46
C LEU A 152 -53.14 -7.56 -32.94
N PRO A 153 -52.25 -6.62 -32.58
CA PRO A 153 -52.27 -5.28 -33.13
C PRO A 153 -52.05 -5.31 -34.64
N LYS A 154 -52.75 -4.43 -35.36
CA LYS A 154 -52.48 -4.14 -36.77
C LYS A 154 -51.09 -3.50 -36.89
N VAL A 155 -50.10 -4.25 -37.35
CA VAL A 155 -48.74 -3.74 -37.62
C VAL A 155 -48.42 -3.87 -39.10
N SER A 156 -47.98 -2.78 -39.73
CA SER A 156 -47.49 -2.80 -41.10
C SER A 156 -46.18 -3.58 -41.19
N ARG A 157 -45.80 -4.04 -42.39
CA ARG A 157 -44.49 -4.67 -42.64
C ARG A 157 -43.35 -3.81 -42.09
N SER A 158 -43.39 -2.49 -42.27
CA SER A 158 -42.37 -1.57 -41.75
C SER A 158 -42.20 -1.55 -40.21
N VAL A 159 -43.10 -2.16 -39.44
CA VAL A 159 -43.04 -2.25 -37.97
C VAL A 159 -42.96 -3.70 -37.46
N HIS A 160 -42.87 -4.70 -38.35
CA HIS A 160 -42.88 -6.11 -37.93
C HIS A 160 -41.76 -6.41 -36.90
N TRP A 161 -40.64 -5.69 -36.98
CA TRP A 161 -39.51 -5.84 -36.06
C TRP A 161 -39.89 -5.52 -34.61
N ALA A 162 -40.87 -4.65 -34.39
CA ALA A 162 -41.31 -4.21 -33.08
C ALA A 162 -42.43 -5.08 -32.49
N LEU A 163 -42.99 -6.02 -33.26
CA LEU A 163 -44.18 -6.78 -32.88
C LEU A 163 -44.00 -7.49 -31.54
N GLY A 164 -42.91 -8.21 -31.35
CA GLY A 164 -42.64 -8.92 -30.10
C GLY A 164 -42.66 -7.98 -28.89
N TYR A 165 -42.02 -6.82 -29.03
CA TYR A 165 -41.97 -5.79 -27.99
C TYR A 165 -43.35 -5.21 -27.68
N ILE A 166 -44.16 -4.93 -28.71
CA ILE A 166 -45.55 -4.47 -28.53
C ILE A 166 -46.38 -5.53 -27.80
N LEU A 167 -46.27 -6.80 -28.21
CA LEU A 167 -47.02 -7.90 -27.60
C LEU A 167 -46.64 -8.11 -26.14
N ILE A 168 -45.34 -8.01 -25.81
CA ILE A 168 -44.89 -8.03 -24.42
C ILE A 168 -45.51 -6.86 -23.65
N ALA A 169 -45.41 -5.63 -24.14
CA ALA A 169 -45.95 -4.46 -23.45
C ALA A 169 -47.47 -4.58 -23.20
N VAL A 170 -48.21 -5.16 -24.15
CA VAL A 170 -49.65 -5.44 -24.00
C VAL A 170 -49.91 -6.57 -23.01
N ASP A 171 -49.18 -7.68 -23.09
CA ASP A 171 -49.35 -8.84 -22.20
C ASP A 171 -48.97 -8.50 -20.75
N GLN A 172 -47.98 -7.62 -20.55
CA GLN A 172 -47.60 -7.07 -19.25
C GLN A 172 -48.55 -5.96 -18.76
N GLY A 173 -49.52 -5.53 -19.57
CA GLY A 173 -50.50 -4.50 -19.21
C GLY A 173 -49.94 -3.07 -19.20
N TRP A 174 -48.77 -2.82 -19.79
CA TRP A 174 -48.18 -1.48 -19.84
C TRP A 174 -48.97 -0.54 -20.75
N VAL A 175 -49.57 -1.11 -21.79
CA VAL A 175 -50.36 -0.39 -22.79
C VAL A 175 -51.45 -1.30 -23.34
N ARG A 176 -52.60 -0.73 -23.70
CA ARG A 176 -53.70 -1.45 -24.35
C ARG A 176 -53.58 -1.28 -25.87
N LEU A 177 -54.04 -2.26 -26.64
CA LEU A 177 -54.02 -2.18 -28.11
C LEU A 177 -54.72 -0.93 -28.65
N SER A 178 -55.84 -0.54 -28.04
CA SER A 178 -56.59 0.67 -28.41
C SER A 178 -55.84 1.98 -28.13
N GLU A 179 -54.81 1.96 -27.29
CA GLU A 179 -53.95 3.10 -26.98
C GLU A 179 -52.74 3.19 -27.93
N ILE A 180 -52.57 2.22 -28.83
CA ILE A 180 -51.58 2.18 -29.91
C ILE A 180 -52.33 2.33 -31.24
N THR A 181 -52.62 3.58 -31.62
CA THR A 181 -53.37 3.88 -32.85
C THR A 181 -52.50 3.72 -34.10
N ASN A 182 -51.22 4.09 -34.01
CA ASN A 182 -50.23 3.88 -35.06
C ASN A 182 -48.85 3.67 -34.41
N PRO A 183 -48.28 2.46 -34.45
CA PRO A 183 -46.96 2.17 -33.89
C PRO A 183 -45.81 3.04 -34.45
N GLN A 184 -45.95 3.58 -35.67
CA GLN A 184 -44.98 4.51 -36.28
C GLN A 184 -45.19 5.98 -35.85
N ALA A 185 -46.30 6.31 -35.20
CA ALA A 185 -46.55 7.67 -34.74
C ALA A 185 -45.63 8.05 -33.59
N ALA A 186 -45.34 9.34 -33.49
CA ALA A 186 -44.55 9.89 -32.40
C ALA A 186 -45.25 9.66 -31.05
N ALA A 187 -44.50 9.24 -30.04
CA ALA A 187 -45.01 9.04 -28.70
C ALA A 187 -45.08 10.39 -27.95
N SER A 188 -46.28 10.78 -27.52
CA SER A 188 -46.46 11.99 -26.70
C SER A 188 -45.96 11.77 -25.28
N ARG A 189 -45.55 12.85 -24.62
CA ARG A 189 -44.97 12.82 -23.29
C ARG A 189 -45.91 12.25 -22.22
N GLU A 190 -47.20 12.61 -22.26
CA GLU A 190 -48.19 12.03 -21.34
C GLU A 190 -48.47 10.54 -21.60
N TRP A 191 -48.30 10.08 -22.85
CA TRP A 191 -48.44 8.67 -23.19
C TRP A 191 -47.27 7.87 -22.62
N ILE A 192 -46.02 8.35 -22.76
CA ILE A 192 -44.86 7.67 -22.17
C ILE A 192 -44.96 7.65 -20.64
N ALA A 193 -45.41 8.74 -20.01
CA ALA A 193 -45.65 8.78 -18.55
C ALA A 193 -46.64 7.69 -18.12
N MET A 194 -47.78 7.56 -18.81
CA MET A 194 -48.76 6.50 -18.55
C MET A 194 -48.16 5.10 -18.71
N VAL A 195 -47.45 4.82 -19.81
CA VAL A 195 -46.89 3.50 -20.07
C VAL A 195 -45.80 3.16 -19.04
N MET A 196 -44.94 4.10 -18.66
CA MET A 196 -43.92 3.90 -17.61
C MET A 196 -44.57 3.61 -16.25
N VAL A 197 -45.56 4.39 -15.84
CA VAL A 197 -46.26 4.18 -14.55
C VAL A 197 -46.93 2.82 -14.49
N ARG A 198 -47.59 2.37 -15.57
CA ARG A 198 -48.14 1.01 -15.65
C ARG A 198 -47.05 -0.05 -15.68
N ALA A 199 -45.97 0.19 -16.43
CA ALA A 199 -44.81 -0.70 -16.46
C ALA A 199 -44.18 -0.88 -15.09
N LEU A 200 -44.27 0.14 -14.24
CA LEU A 200 -43.85 0.14 -12.83
C LEU A 200 -44.93 -0.33 -11.86
N GLY A 201 -46.17 -0.53 -12.31
CA GLY A 201 -47.25 -1.08 -11.50
C GLY A 201 -48.04 -0.09 -10.68
N HIS A 202 -47.81 1.20 -10.88
CA HIS A 202 -48.48 2.24 -10.12
C HIS A 202 -49.77 2.71 -10.81
N GLU A 203 -50.47 1.79 -11.49
CA GLU A 203 -51.71 2.13 -12.19
C GLU A 203 -52.82 2.49 -11.21
N ASP A 204 -52.92 1.79 -10.07
CA ASP A 204 -53.95 2.05 -9.06
C ASP A 204 -53.72 3.41 -8.37
N GLU A 205 -52.46 3.72 -8.04
CA GLU A 205 -52.02 5.00 -7.48
C GLU A 205 -52.32 6.15 -8.45
N ALA A 206 -51.97 5.98 -9.73
CA ALA A 206 -52.29 6.95 -10.76
C ALA A 206 -53.80 7.12 -10.96
N GLN A 207 -54.59 6.04 -10.91
CA GLN A 207 -56.05 6.12 -11.02
C GLN A 207 -56.67 6.88 -9.84
N ALA A 208 -56.15 6.68 -8.63
CA ALA A 208 -56.59 7.41 -7.43
C ALA A 208 -56.29 8.92 -7.52
N GLN A 209 -55.27 9.31 -8.30
CA GLN A 209 -54.84 10.70 -8.47
C GLN A 209 -55.42 11.38 -9.72
N MET A 210 -56.46 10.86 -10.36
CA MET A 210 -56.96 11.41 -11.63
C MET A 210 -57.48 12.86 -11.54
N ASN A 211 -57.83 13.32 -10.34
CA ASN A 211 -58.25 14.71 -10.08
C ASN A 211 -57.16 15.55 -9.40
N ALA A 212 -55.90 15.09 -9.39
CA ALA A 212 -54.79 15.81 -8.78
C ALA A 212 -54.53 17.15 -9.48
N LYS A 213 -54.19 18.18 -8.69
CA LYS A 213 -53.77 19.47 -9.21
C LYS A 213 -52.27 19.42 -9.52
N LEU A 214 -51.93 19.35 -10.80
CA LEU A 214 -50.54 19.40 -11.26
C LEU A 214 -49.98 20.83 -11.13
N SER A 215 -48.69 20.95 -10.78
CA SER A 215 -48.01 22.24 -10.58
C SER A 215 -47.48 22.89 -11.87
N PHE A 216 -47.91 22.42 -13.04
CA PHE A 216 -47.47 22.92 -14.35
C PHE A 216 -48.40 24.01 -14.89
N LYS A 217 -47.84 24.99 -15.60
CA LYS A 217 -48.60 26.09 -16.23
C LYS A 217 -49.63 25.59 -17.25
N ASP A 218 -49.32 24.49 -17.94
CA ASP A 218 -50.14 23.83 -18.95
C ASP A 218 -50.83 22.55 -18.42
N ALA A 219 -51.04 22.45 -17.11
CA ALA A 219 -51.70 21.31 -16.48
C ALA A 219 -53.08 20.97 -17.10
N ASN A 220 -53.79 21.99 -17.60
CA ASN A 220 -55.09 21.82 -18.27
C ASN A 220 -54.99 21.18 -19.67
N ALA A 221 -53.80 21.12 -20.27
CA ALA A 221 -53.56 20.46 -21.56
C ALA A 221 -53.31 18.94 -21.42
N VAL A 222 -53.17 18.44 -20.19
CA VAL A 222 -53.05 17.01 -19.90
C VAL A 222 -54.41 16.35 -20.12
N SER A 223 -54.44 15.24 -20.85
CA SER A 223 -55.68 14.49 -21.07
C SER A 223 -56.29 14.09 -19.72
N ARG A 224 -57.62 14.28 -19.57
CA ARG A 224 -58.32 14.06 -18.29
C ARG A 224 -58.07 12.68 -17.69
N ASN A 225 -57.95 11.64 -18.52
CA ASN A 225 -57.67 10.26 -18.11
C ASN A 225 -56.18 9.95 -17.93
N ARG A 226 -55.29 10.95 -18.01
CA ARG A 226 -53.84 10.83 -17.86
C ARG A 226 -53.26 11.70 -16.73
N VAL A 227 -54.07 12.55 -16.10
CA VAL A 227 -53.65 13.47 -15.03
C VAL A 227 -52.92 12.73 -13.91
N GLY A 228 -53.50 11.67 -13.39
CA GLY A 228 -52.90 10.93 -12.28
C GLY A 228 -51.65 10.15 -12.68
N TYR A 229 -51.53 9.72 -13.93
CA TYR A 229 -50.29 9.11 -14.43
C TYR A 229 -49.15 10.12 -14.55
N VAL A 230 -49.45 11.34 -15.00
CA VAL A 230 -48.47 12.43 -15.02
C VAL A 230 -48.06 12.81 -13.59
N ALA A 231 -49.02 12.89 -12.66
CA ALA A 231 -48.75 13.15 -11.25
C ALA A 231 -47.78 12.11 -10.66
N GLU A 232 -48.09 10.82 -10.87
CA GLU A 232 -47.29 9.72 -10.34
C GLU A 232 -45.90 9.65 -10.98
N ALA A 233 -45.80 9.81 -12.30
CA ALA A 233 -44.51 9.81 -13.01
C ALA A 233 -43.59 10.96 -12.56
N VAL A 234 -44.16 12.11 -12.22
CA VAL A 234 -43.41 13.26 -11.65
C VAL A 234 -43.04 13.01 -10.19
N ALA A 235 -43.94 12.42 -9.40
CA ALA A 235 -43.66 12.05 -8.01
C ALA A 235 -42.52 11.03 -7.89
N MET A 236 -42.43 10.12 -8.87
CA MET A 236 -41.33 9.17 -9.04
C MET A 236 -40.03 9.84 -9.51
N GLY A 237 -40.06 11.07 -10.02
CA GLY A 237 -38.89 11.71 -10.61
C GLY A 237 -38.49 11.12 -11.97
N LEU A 238 -39.36 10.36 -12.65
CA LEU A 238 -39.14 9.93 -14.04
C LEU A 238 -39.22 11.11 -15.01
N PHE A 239 -40.11 12.04 -14.71
CA PHE A 239 -40.37 13.23 -15.51
C PHE A 239 -40.22 14.48 -14.66
N GLU A 240 -39.59 15.48 -15.25
CA GLU A 240 -39.50 16.83 -14.72
C GLU A 240 -40.31 17.79 -15.62
N GLY A 241 -40.63 18.99 -15.14
CA GLY A 241 -41.10 20.07 -16.02
C GLY A 241 -39.94 20.62 -16.87
N TYR A 242 -40.26 21.41 -17.89
CA TYR A 242 -39.24 22.27 -18.50
C TYR A 242 -39.01 23.51 -17.63
N ASP A 243 -37.90 24.18 -17.86
CA ASP A 243 -37.53 25.43 -17.17
C ASP A 243 -38.59 26.54 -17.31
N ASP A 244 -39.41 26.50 -18.37
CA ASP A 244 -40.54 27.41 -18.58
C ASP A 244 -41.74 27.13 -17.65
N GLY A 245 -41.69 26.07 -16.83
CA GLY A 245 -42.72 25.66 -15.89
C GLY A 245 -43.86 24.83 -16.51
N THR A 246 -43.68 24.31 -17.72
CA THR A 246 -44.68 23.48 -18.43
C THR A 246 -44.30 21.98 -18.41
N PHE A 247 -45.28 21.11 -18.67
CA PHE A 247 -45.08 19.68 -18.89
C PHE A 247 -45.08 19.29 -20.37
N LYS A 248 -45.75 20.05 -21.23
CA LYS A 248 -45.94 19.81 -22.68
C LYS A 248 -46.49 18.41 -22.99
N PRO A 249 -47.70 18.06 -22.48
CA PRO A 249 -48.22 16.68 -22.50
C PRO A 249 -48.34 16.07 -23.90
N GLN A 250 -48.81 16.85 -24.88
CA GLN A 250 -49.01 16.39 -26.26
C GLN A 250 -47.73 16.42 -27.11
N ARG A 251 -46.66 17.04 -26.62
CA ARG A 251 -45.41 17.12 -27.37
C ARG A 251 -44.81 15.72 -27.50
N ALA A 252 -44.36 15.40 -28.70
CA ALA A 252 -43.57 14.21 -28.96
C ALA A 252 -42.25 14.25 -28.17
N VAL A 253 -41.93 13.14 -27.50
CA VAL A 253 -40.66 12.98 -26.79
C VAL A 253 -39.56 12.69 -27.80
N THR A 254 -38.39 13.32 -27.66
CA THR A 254 -37.24 13.02 -28.51
C THR A 254 -36.53 11.75 -28.04
N ARG A 255 -35.71 11.15 -28.90
CA ARG A 255 -34.93 9.96 -28.55
C ARG A 255 -33.94 10.23 -27.40
N ALA A 256 -33.35 11.41 -27.34
CA ALA A 256 -32.52 11.86 -26.22
C ALA A 256 -33.30 11.95 -24.90
N GLU A 257 -34.53 12.49 -24.93
CA GLU A 257 -35.39 12.55 -23.75
C GLU A 257 -35.84 11.18 -23.29
N MET A 258 -36.13 10.26 -24.21
CA MET A 258 -36.41 8.87 -23.87
C MET A 258 -35.22 8.19 -23.18
N ALA A 259 -33.99 8.44 -23.65
CA ALA A 259 -32.78 7.94 -23.00
C ALA A 259 -32.65 8.48 -21.56
N ALA A 260 -32.90 9.77 -21.34
CA ALA A 260 -32.87 10.37 -20.00
C ALA A 260 -33.96 9.83 -19.06
N ILE A 261 -35.17 9.56 -19.56
CA ILE A 261 -36.25 8.94 -18.76
C ILE A 261 -35.83 7.52 -18.32
N LEU A 262 -35.24 6.73 -19.21
CA LEU A 262 -34.79 5.38 -18.91
C LEU A 262 -33.55 5.36 -18.00
N ASP A 263 -32.65 6.35 -18.12
CA ASP A 263 -31.51 6.50 -17.23
C ASP A 263 -31.97 6.75 -15.79
N ARG A 264 -32.91 7.69 -15.57
CA ARG A 264 -33.52 7.92 -14.25
C ARG A 264 -34.21 6.68 -13.69
N PHE A 265 -34.90 5.92 -14.54
CA PHE A 265 -35.52 4.65 -14.16
C PHE A 265 -34.47 3.65 -13.64
N LEU A 266 -33.37 3.47 -14.38
CA LEU A 266 -32.34 2.51 -14.02
C LEU A 266 -31.50 2.93 -12.84
N ASP A 267 -31.25 4.23 -12.63
CA ASP A 267 -30.58 4.71 -11.43
C ASP A 267 -31.37 4.35 -10.15
N ASN A 268 -32.71 4.31 -10.23
CA ASN A 268 -33.57 3.86 -9.13
C ASN A 268 -33.63 2.32 -8.98
N GLU A 269 -33.66 1.58 -10.09
CA GLU A 269 -33.74 0.11 -10.06
C GLU A 269 -32.39 -0.58 -9.81
N LEU A 270 -31.27 0.06 -10.18
CA LEU A 270 -29.91 -0.45 -10.08
C LEU A 270 -29.01 0.51 -9.26
N PRO A 271 -29.36 0.78 -7.98
CA PRO A 271 -28.56 1.68 -7.15
C PRO A 271 -27.13 1.17 -6.92
N SER A 272 -26.91 -0.14 -7.06
CA SER A 272 -25.61 -0.80 -6.99
C SER A 272 -25.21 -1.40 -8.33
N ASN A 273 -25.07 -0.56 -9.36
CA ASN A 273 -24.59 -1.00 -10.67
C ASN A 273 -23.09 -1.36 -10.62
N PRO A 274 -22.68 -2.63 -10.77
CA PRO A 274 -21.29 -3.07 -10.64
C PRO A 274 -20.37 -2.54 -11.75
N PHE A 275 -20.95 -2.02 -12.84
CA PHE A 275 -20.20 -1.38 -13.92
C PHE A 275 -19.93 0.09 -13.63
N MET A 276 -20.61 0.69 -12.65
CA MET A 276 -20.46 2.10 -12.30
C MET A 276 -19.61 2.26 -11.03
N VAL A 277 -18.62 3.15 -11.09
CA VAL A 277 -17.78 3.51 -9.96
C VAL A 277 -17.83 5.02 -9.80
N SER A 278 -18.26 5.49 -8.63
CA SER A 278 -18.22 6.91 -8.28
C SER A 278 -17.23 7.15 -7.16
N GLY A 279 -16.43 8.20 -7.26
CA GLY A 279 -15.49 8.57 -6.20
C GLY A 279 -14.46 9.61 -6.60
N LYS A 280 -13.50 9.82 -5.70
CA LYS A 280 -12.42 10.80 -5.88
C LYS A 280 -11.24 10.19 -6.62
N VAL A 281 -10.75 10.87 -7.65
CA VAL A 281 -9.49 10.48 -8.33
C VAL A 281 -8.32 10.71 -7.38
N THR A 282 -7.56 9.65 -7.07
CA THR A 282 -6.40 9.68 -6.18
C THR A 282 -5.08 9.57 -6.92
N GLU A 283 -5.07 8.88 -8.06
CA GLU A 283 -3.92 8.75 -8.96
C GLU A 283 -4.43 8.77 -10.41
N VAL A 284 -3.69 9.40 -11.34
CA VAL A 284 -4.02 9.39 -12.78
C VAL A 284 -2.75 9.44 -13.62
N SER A 285 -2.73 8.66 -14.70
CA SER A 285 -1.71 8.66 -15.76
C SER A 285 -2.40 8.74 -17.13
N SER A 286 -1.64 8.63 -18.22
CA SER A 286 -2.18 8.68 -19.59
C SER A 286 -3.21 7.59 -19.91
N ASN A 287 -3.13 6.44 -19.24
CA ASN A 287 -3.97 5.26 -19.53
C ASN A 287 -4.54 4.58 -18.29
N ARG A 288 -4.32 5.11 -17.08
CA ARG A 288 -4.84 4.53 -15.83
C ARG A 288 -5.34 5.62 -14.90
N MET A 289 -6.35 5.29 -14.11
CA MET A 289 -6.84 6.11 -13.03
C MET A 289 -7.15 5.26 -11.80
N LYS A 290 -6.93 5.82 -10.61
CA LYS A 290 -7.33 5.23 -9.35
C LYS A 290 -8.39 6.10 -8.71
N ILE A 291 -9.50 5.48 -8.33
CA ILE A 291 -10.67 6.12 -7.74
C ILE A 291 -10.81 5.60 -6.32
N ALA A 292 -10.95 6.49 -5.36
CA ALA A 292 -11.37 6.16 -3.99
C ALA A 292 -12.89 6.40 -3.89
N PRO A 293 -13.72 5.34 -3.83
CA PRO A 293 -15.15 5.48 -3.65
C PRO A 293 -15.50 6.04 -2.25
N GLN A 294 -16.74 6.45 -2.05
CA GLN A 294 -17.22 6.88 -0.73
C GLN A 294 -17.20 5.74 0.31
N SER A 295 -17.39 4.50 -0.14
CA SER A 295 -17.32 3.29 0.68
C SER A 295 -16.62 2.17 -0.11
N GLY A 296 -15.79 1.38 0.58
CA GLY A 296 -15.02 0.28 -0.02
C GLY A 296 -13.57 0.65 -0.40
N SER A 297 -12.87 -0.31 -1.01
CA SER A 297 -11.46 -0.17 -1.37
C SER A 297 -11.27 0.70 -2.63
N PRO A 298 -10.13 1.41 -2.76
CA PRO A 298 -9.80 2.11 -3.99
C PRO A 298 -9.76 1.19 -5.20
N VAL A 299 -10.39 1.62 -6.30
CA VAL A 299 -10.48 0.89 -7.56
C VAL A 299 -9.50 1.48 -8.56
N THR A 300 -8.72 0.62 -9.23
CA THR A 300 -7.84 1.07 -10.32
C THR A 300 -8.40 0.62 -11.65
N LEU A 301 -8.57 1.56 -12.58
CA LEU A 301 -9.13 1.32 -13.90
C LEU A 301 -8.12 1.71 -14.98
N THR A 302 -8.08 0.92 -16.06
CA THR A 302 -7.43 1.31 -17.32
C THR A 302 -8.39 2.18 -18.11
N ILE A 303 -7.94 3.32 -18.61
CA ILE A 303 -8.76 4.22 -19.42
C ILE A 303 -8.70 3.74 -20.87
N SER A 304 -9.84 3.35 -21.45
CA SER A 304 -9.90 2.94 -22.86
C SER A 304 -9.33 4.03 -23.79
N ASN A 305 -8.75 3.63 -24.92
CA ASN A 305 -8.31 4.58 -25.94
C ASN A 305 -9.48 5.43 -26.45
N ASP A 306 -10.64 4.80 -26.61
CA ASP A 306 -11.86 5.41 -27.12
C ASP A 306 -12.81 5.85 -26.00
N ALA A 307 -12.33 5.93 -24.75
CA ALA A 307 -13.17 6.34 -23.62
C ALA A 307 -13.85 7.69 -23.89
N LEU A 308 -15.15 7.78 -23.61
CA LEU A 308 -15.92 9.01 -23.64
C LEU A 308 -15.65 9.78 -22.34
N ILE A 309 -15.04 10.97 -22.44
CA ILE A 309 -14.76 11.81 -21.28
C ILE A 309 -15.71 13.00 -21.33
N LEU A 310 -16.42 13.23 -20.23
CA LEU A 310 -17.35 14.34 -20.08
C LEU A 310 -16.95 15.22 -18.90
N LYS A 311 -17.03 16.53 -19.09
CA LYS A 311 -16.89 17.54 -18.03
C LYS A 311 -18.06 18.51 -18.15
N ASN A 312 -18.83 18.67 -17.08
CA ASN A 312 -20.04 19.50 -17.09
C ASN A 312 -21.01 19.13 -18.24
N ASN A 313 -21.23 17.83 -18.46
CA ASN A 313 -22.03 17.25 -19.55
C ASN A 313 -21.53 17.57 -20.98
N LYS A 314 -20.31 18.08 -21.15
CA LYS A 314 -19.69 18.34 -22.44
C LYS A 314 -18.49 17.46 -22.71
N ALA A 315 -18.20 17.25 -23.97
CA ALA A 315 -17.00 16.55 -24.44
C ALA A 315 -15.73 17.12 -23.78
N ALA A 316 -14.88 16.24 -23.26
CA ALA A 316 -13.60 16.58 -22.67
C ALA A 316 -12.51 15.60 -23.15
N SER A 317 -11.27 15.90 -22.79
CA SER A 317 -10.11 15.05 -23.07
C SER A 317 -9.71 14.25 -21.82
N LYS A 318 -8.96 13.16 -22.02
CA LYS A 318 -8.35 12.42 -20.89
C LYS A 318 -7.42 13.29 -20.04
N GLY A 319 -6.82 14.31 -20.66
CA GLY A 319 -5.96 15.28 -19.98
C GLY A 319 -6.70 16.13 -18.95
N ASP A 320 -8.02 16.24 -19.05
CA ASP A 320 -8.85 17.00 -18.12
C ASP A 320 -9.14 16.26 -16.81
N ILE A 321 -8.87 14.95 -16.77
CA ILE A 321 -8.95 14.14 -15.56
C ILE A 321 -7.76 14.46 -14.66
N LYS A 322 -8.02 14.97 -13.47
CA LYS A 322 -7.00 15.38 -12.49
C LYS A 322 -7.23 14.72 -11.14
N VAL A 323 -6.15 14.45 -10.43
CA VAL A 323 -6.19 14.06 -9.01
C VAL A 323 -6.99 15.11 -8.24
N GLY A 324 -7.88 14.64 -7.35
CA GLY A 324 -8.74 15.50 -6.55
C GLY A 324 -10.17 15.62 -7.05
N GLN A 325 -10.44 15.37 -8.34
CA GLN A 325 -11.78 15.47 -8.91
C GLN A 325 -12.71 14.35 -8.42
N GLN A 326 -14.00 14.67 -8.26
CA GLN A 326 -15.07 13.67 -8.18
C GLN A 326 -15.43 13.21 -9.59
N VAL A 327 -15.48 11.90 -9.80
CA VAL A 327 -15.82 11.27 -11.07
C VAL A 327 -16.89 10.20 -10.89
N GLU A 328 -17.70 10.01 -11.92
CA GLU A 328 -18.55 8.85 -12.14
C GLU A 328 -18.00 8.11 -13.37
N VAL A 329 -17.71 6.83 -13.25
CA VAL A 329 -17.03 6.04 -14.28
C VAL A 329 -17.80 4.78 -14.58
N LEU A 330 -18.16 4.60 -15.85
CA LEU A 330 -18.70 3.34 -16.36
C LEU A 330 -17.57 2.49 -16.94
N SER A 331 -17.43 1.27 -16.44
CA SER A 331 -16.44 0.29 -16.86
C SER A 331 -17.06 -0.87 -17.62
N ASN A 332 -16.27 -1.59 -18.41
CA ASN A 332 -16.69 -2.80 -19.10
C ASN A 332 -16.74 -4.06 -18.22
N GLY A 333 -16.61 -3.92 -16.89
CA GLY A 333 -16.55 -5.04 -15.94
C GLY A 333 -15.19 -5.72 -15.80
N ASN A 334 -14.23 -5.47 -16.70
CA ASN A 334 -12.86 -6.00 -16.66
C ASN A 334 -11.84 -4.93 -16.20
N GLY A 335 -12.30 -3.90 -15.49
CA GLY A 335 -11.45 -2.80 -15.02
C GLY A 335 -11.05 -1.82 -16.12
N VAL A 336 -11.74 -1.77 -17.26
CA VAL A 336 -11.51 -0.77 -18.31
C VAL A 336 -12.64 0.26 -18.29
N ALA A 337 -12.30 1.55 -18.13
CA ALA A 337 -13.25 2.66 -18.20
C ALA A 337 -13.62 2.98 -19.65
N LEU A 338 -14.92 2.98 -19.94
CA LEU A 338 -15.51 3.34 -21.24
C LEU A 338 -16.11 4.75 -21.24
N LEU A 339 -16.63 5.20 -20.10
CA LEU A 339 -17.14 6.57 -19.88
C LEU A 339 -16.59 7.11 -18.56
N VAL A 340 -16.10 8.34 -18.56
CA VAL A 340 -15.66 9.07 -17.37
C VAL A 340 -16.37 10.41 -17.35
N VAL A 341 -17.14 10.69 -16.30
CA VAL A 341 -17.86 11.94 -16.09
C VAL A 341 -17.24 12.68 -14.92
N ILE A 342 -16.61 13.81 -15.19
CA ILE A 342 -16.02 14.71 -14.20
C ILE A 342 -17.14 15.56 -13.59
N LYS A 343 -17.44 15.32 -12.31
CA LYS A 343 -18.55 15.96 -11.57
C LYS A 343 -18.11 17.20 -10.79
N SER A 344 -16.82 17.37 -10.54
CA SER A 344 -16.28 18.56 -9.87
C SER A 344 -14.96 19.00 -10.49
N GLU A 345 -14.65 20.28 -10.34
CA GLU A 345 -13.28 20.75 -10.57
C GLU A 345 -12.31 20.05 -9.62
N ALA A 346 -11.03 20.01 -10.01
CA ALA A 346 -10.00 19.44 -9.16
C ALA A 346 -9.94 20.25 -7.87
N THR A 347 -10.23 19.62 -6.72
CA THR A 347 -9.79 20.25 -5.47
C THR A 347 -8.27 20.21 -5.49
N PRO A 348 -7.58 21.35 -5.38
CA PRO A 348 -6.13 21.34 -5.26
C PRO A 348 -5.75 20.36 -4.16
N ALA A 349 -4.69 19.58 -4.37
CA ALA A 349 -4.16 18.75 -3.31
C ALA A 349 -3.98 19.62 -2.06
N PRO A 350 -4.42 19.16 -0.88
CA PRO A 350 -4.27 19.96 0.33
C PRO A 350 -2.81 20.36 0.46
N LEU A 351 -2.57 21.67 0.60
CA LEU A 351 -1.22 22.18 0.81
C LEU A 351 -0.64 21.49 2.05
N PRO A 352 0.64 21.10 2.03
CA PRO A 352 1.28 20.54 3.21
C PRO A 352 1.21 21.56 4.36
N THR A 353 1.08 21.09 5.59
CA THR A 353 1.05 21.97 6.77
C THR A 353 2.36 22.74 6.97
N GLU A 354 3.44 22.24 6.38
CA GLU A 354 4.75 22.89 6.36
C GLU A 354 5.48 22.58 5.05
N VAL A 355 6.19 23.57 4.51
CA VAL A 355 7.08 23.39 3.36
C VAL A 355 8.42 24.05 3.62
N THR A 356 9.52 23.35 3.31
CA THR A 356 10.88 23.90 3.35
C THR A 356 11.51 23.82 1.96
N GLY A 357 12.15 24.90 1.54
CA GLY A 357 12.75 24.98 0.21
C GLY A 357 13.23 26.38 -0.16
N SER A 358 13.52 26.60 -1.43
CA SER A 358 14.01 27.90 -1.95
C SER A 358 12.88 28.65 -2.64
N ILE A 359 12.78 29.96 -2.41
CA ILE A 359 11.81 30.81 -3.13
C ILE A 359 12.22 30.86 -4.61
N VAL A 360 11.30 30.51 -5.51
CA VAL A 360 11.51 30.57 -6.97
C VAL A 360 10.62 31.61 -7.65
N ALA A 361 9.58 32.08 -6.98
CA ALA A 361 8.78 33.22 -7.44
C ALA A 361 8.18 33.97 -6.23
N ILE A 362 8.00 35.28 -6.40
CA ILE A 362 7.29 36.15 -5.46
C ILE A 362 6.26 36.91 -6.28
N ALA A 363 5.00 36.90 -5.84
CA ALA A 363 3.89 37.51 -6.55
C ALA A 363 3.08 38.45 -5.64
N THR A 364 2.41 39.41 -6.25
CA THR A 364 1.55 40.40 -5.59
C THR A 364 0.09 39.92 -5.50
N PRO A 365 -0.68 40.23 -4.44
CA PRO A 365 -0.30 41.13 -3.35
C PRO A 365 0.72 40.52 -2.37
N ARG A 366 0.54 39.26 -1.93
CA ARG A 366 1.53 38.54 -1.10
C ARG A 366 1.44 37.03 -1.35
N ALA A 367 2.19 36.51 -2.31
CA ALA A 367 2.34 35.07 -2.52
C ALA A 367 3.80 34.71 -2.84
N ILE A 368 4.20 33.50 -2.46
CA ILE A 368 5.50 32.93 -2.82
C ILE A 368 5.34 31.55 -3.42
N THR A 369 6.23 31.20 -4.33
CA THR A 369 6.41 29.83 -4.82
C THR A 369 7.73 29.29 -4.27
N VAL A 370 7.68 28.14 -3.61
CA VAL A 370 8.82 27.46 -2.97
C VAL A 370 9.11 26.17 -3.71
N ALA A 371 10.31 26.02 -4.27
CA ALA A 371 10.82 24.74 -4.75
C ALA A 371 11.24 23.90 -3.55
N THR A 372 10.59 22.76 -3.33
CA THR A 372 10.71 21.99 -2.09
C THR A 372 12.01 21.18 -2.02
N ASP A 373 12.54 20.96 -0.81
CA ASP A 373 13.75 20.15 -0.62
C ASP A 373 13.51 18.64 -0.81
N SER A 374 12.32 18.15 -0.44
CA SER A 374 11.83 16.87 -0.92
C SER A 374 11.60 16.98 -2.43
N LYS A 375 11.82 15.92 -3.21
CA LYS A 375 11.69 15.92 -4.70
C LYS A 375 10.28 16.27 -5.27
N SER A 376 9.40 16.85 -4.45
CA SER A 376 8.00 17.20 -4.67
C SER A 376 7.80 18.61 -5.26
N GLY A 377 8.43 18.91 -6.40
CA GLY A 377 8.09 20.08 -7.23
C GLY A 377 8.05 21.46 -6.52
N ASN A 378 7.20 22.35 -7.03
CA ASN A 378 7.03 23.72 -6.54
C ASN A 378 5.68 23.86 -5.81
N VAL A 379 5.67 24.50 -4.64
CA VAL A 379 4.47 24.82 -3.87
C VAL A 379 4.24 26.33 -3.90
N THR A 380 3.08 26.76 -4.38
CA THR A 380 2.68 28.18 -4.35
C THR A 380 1.71 28.42 -3.20
N VAL A 381 1.97 29.43 -2.38
CA VAL A 381 1.14 29.77 -1.22
C VAL A 381 0.98 31.28 -1.10
N SER A 382 -0.26 31.71 -0.94
CA SER A 382 -0.59 33.09 -0.56
C SER A 382 -0.42 33.27 0.94
N LEU A 383 0.07 34.43 1.35
CA LEU A 383 0.25 34.74 2.77
C LEU A 383 -1.08 35.17 3.37
N ASP A 384 -1.30 34.75 4.62
CA ASP A 384 -2.32 35.34 5.47
C ASP A 384 -1.97 36.81 5.79
N ASP A 385 -2.98 37.64 6.05
CA ASP A 385 -2.75 39.05 6.38
C ASP A 385 -1.90 39.20 7.65
N ASN A 386 -2.06 38.26 8.61
CA ASN A 386 -1.30 38.19 9.84
C ASN A 386 -0.05 37.29 9.73
N CYS A 387 0.37 36.93 8.51
CA CYS A 387 1.55 36.09 8.31
C CYS A 387 2.79 36.74 8.92
N THR A 388 3.43 36.03 9.85
CA THR A 388 4.67 36.48 10.50
C THR A 388 5.88 36.01 9.69
N ILE A 389 6.77 36.93 9.33
CA ILE A 389 8.01 36.61 8.60
C ILE A 389 9.18 36.89 9.52
N ARG A 390 10.05 35.90 9.74
CA ARG A 390 11.17 36.00 10.68
C ARG A 390 12.49 35.60 10.05
N GLU A 391 13.55 36.27 10.47
CA GLU A 391 14.94 35.92 10.21
C GLU A 391 15.70 36.02 11.54
N ASN A 392 16.41 34.96 11.95
CA ASN A 392 17.12 34.93 13.25
C ASN A 392 16.23 35.34 14.45
N ASN A 393 14.97 34.89 14.43
CA ASN A 393 13.92 35.21 15.40
C ASN A 393 13.47 36.69 15.47
N GLN A 394 13.98 37.55 14.58
CA GLN A 394 13.54 38.94 14.41
C GLN A 394 12.47 39.05 13.31
N ALA A 395 11.50 39.93 13.47
CA ALA A 395 10.47 40.16 12.46
C ALA A 395 11.05 40.93 11.26
N VAL A 396 10.79 40.45 10.04
CA VAL A 396 11.20 41.11 8.78
C VAL A 396 9.99 41.33 7.87
N SER A 397 10.10 42.26 6.92
CA SER A 397 9.01 42.56 6.00
C SER A 397 8.94 41.53 4.86
N PHE A 398 7.75 41.38 4.25
CA PHE A 398 7.58 40.57 3.04
C PHE A 398 8.46 41.04 1.88
N SER A 399 8.65 42.35 1.74
CA SER A 399 9.51 42.96 0.73
C SER A 399 10.99 42.61 0.89
N SER A 400 11.40 42.08 2.05
CA SER A 400 12.77 41.62 2.27
C SER A 400 13.04 40.24 1.66
N LEU A 401 12.01 39.46 1.33
CA LEU A 401 12.18 38.13 0.74
C LEU A 401 12.68 38.25 -0.70
N ASN A 402 13.68 37.45 -1.04
CA ASN A 402 14.25 37.41 -2.39
C ASN A 402 14.06 36.03 -3.02
N ILE A 403 13.99 36.00 -4.36
CA ILE A 403 14.11 34.75 -5.11
C ILE A 403 15.49 34.15 -4.76
N GLY A 404 15.50 32.87 -4.36
CA GLY A 404 16.69 32.17 -3.90
C GLY A 404 16.88 32.15 -2.38
N ASP A 405 16.11 32.92 -1.60
CA ASP A 405 16.08 32.75 -0.15
C ASP A 405 15.54 31.35 0.20
N ARG A 406 16.19 30.68 1.15
CA ARG A 406 15.73 29.41 1.69
C ARG A 406 14.81 29.68 2.87
N VAL A 407 13.60 29.17 2.81
CA VAL A 407 12.55 29.43 3.79
C VAL A 407 11.90 28.14 4.28
N LYS A 408 11.42 28.18 5.52
CA LYS A 408 10.42 27.25 6.06
C LYS A 408 9.10 27.99 6.21
N VAL A 409 8.04 27.45 5.63
CA VAL A 409 6.72 28.08 5.58
C VAL A 409 5.72 27.19 6.29
N THR A 410 5.05 27.72 7.31
CA THR A 410 3.94 27.06 8.01
C THR A 410 2.62 27.49 7.37
N ILE A 411 1.80 26.52 6.98
CA ILE A 411 0.56 26.72 6.25
C ILE A 411 -0.61 26.27 7.13
N GLN A 412 -1.60 27.15 7.30
CA GLN A 412 -2.87 26.84 7.96
C GLN A 412 -4.02 27.36 7.10
N ASN A 413 -5.07 26.57 6.95
CA ASN A 413 -6.23 26.90 6.12
C ASN A 413 -5.86 27.34 4.69
N GLY A 414 -4.82 26.74 4.12
CA GLY A 414 -4.36 27.03 2.76
C GLY A 414 -3.56 28.34 2.58
N LYS A 415 -3.28 29.08 3.67
CA LYS A 415 -2.46 30.29 3.65
C LYS A 415 -1.20 30.13 4.50
N ALA A 416 -0.13 30.79 4.10
CA ALA A 416 1.09 30.87 4.92
C ALA A 416 0.81 31.77 6.14
N VAL A 417 0.91 31.23 7.34
CA VAL A 417 0.75 31.97 8.61
C VAL A 417 2.09 32.34 9.24
N ARG A 418 3.17 31.64 8.85
CA ARG A 418 4.53 31.95 9.26
C ARG A 418 5.52 31.59 8.17
N ILE A 419 6.50 32.46 7.94
CA ILE A 419 7.67 32.22 7.10
C ILE A 419 8.92 32.45 7.94
N GLU A 420 9.83 31.50 7.95
CA GLU A 420 11.13 31.60 8.59
C GLU A 420 12.22 31.56 7.53
N VAL A 421 12.95 32.66 7.38
CA VAL A 421 14.12 32.77 6.50
C VAL A 421 15.25 32.00 7.17
N LEU A 422 15.58 30.85 6.60
CA LEU A 422 16.65 29.98 7.08
C LEU A 422 18.01 30.41 6.52
N GLN A 423 18.03 30.94 5.30
CA GLN A 423 19.25 31.39 4.63
C GLN A 423 18.91 32.39 3.53
N ARG A 424 19.65 33.50 3.46
CA ARG A 424 19.54 34.48 2.36
C ARG A 424 20.21 33.96 1.08
N GLN A 425 19.71 34.42 -0.07
CA GLN A 425 20.34 34.18 -1.35
C GLN A 425 21.82 34.61 -1.30
N GLY A 426 22.74 33.69 -1.61
CA GLY A 426 24.17 33.94 -1.59
C GLY A 426 24.84 33.94 -0.21
N ALA A 427 24.08 33.89 0.90
CA ALA A 427 24.66 33.76 2.23
C ALA A 427 25.31 32.40 2.43
N THR A 428 26.48 32.39 3.05
CA THR A 428 27.19 31.14 3.39
C THR A 428 26.84 30.67 4.79
N SER A 429 26.63 29.36 4.97
CA SER A 429 26.58 28.73 6.30
C SER A 429 27.82 27.89 6.53
N THR A 430 28.11 27.54 7.80
CA THR A 430 29.26 26.70 8.13
C THR A 430 28.87 25.39 8.79
N VAL A 431 29.52 24.30 8.41
CA VAL A 431 29.40 22.99 9.08
C VAL A 431 30.78 22.53 9.52
N SER A 432 30.98 22.35 10.83
CA SER A 432 32.23 21.82 11.37
C SER A 432 32.07 20.35 11.79
N GLY A 433 33.08 19.54 11.50
CA GLY A 433 33.04 18.12 11.81
C GLY A 433 34.26 17.35 11.33
N LYS A 434 34.28 16.05 11.63
CA LYS A 434 35.32 15.12 11.18
C LYS A 434 34.89 14.46 9.88
N VAL A 435 35.74 14.47 8.85
CA VAL A 435 35.46 13.80 7.58
C VAL A 435 35.39 12.29 7.81
N THR A 436 34.29 11.65 7.41
CA THR A 436 34.08 10.19 7.56
C THR A 436 33.97 9.46 6.23
N GLY A 437 33.82 10.19 5.12
CA GLY A 437 33.78 9.61 3.79
C GLY A 437 34.03 10.66 2.71
N ILE A 438 34.69 10.24 1.63
CA ILE A 438 34.94 11.04 0.43
C ILE A 438 34.59 10.16 -0.77
N THR A 439 33.71 10.64 -1.64
CA THR A 439 33.27 9.90 -2.83
C THR A 439 33.52 10.76 -4.06
N GLN A 440 34.29 10.24 -5.01
CA GLN A 440 34.45 10.83 -6.34
C GLN A 440 33.54 10.16 -7.34
N THR A 441 32.79 10.96 -8.09
CA THR A 441 31.94 10.52 -9.20
C THR A 441 32.13 11.45 -10.38
N ASN A 442 31.56 11.10 -11.53
CA ASN A 442 31.52 12.00 -12.70
C ASN A 442 30.80 13.33 -12.40
N ALA A 443 29.97 13.41 -11.35
CA ALA A 443 29.29 14.62 -10.91
C ALA A 443 30.12 15.50 -9.95
N GLY A 444 31.36 15.09 -9.64
CA GLY A 444 32.28 15.79 -8.74
C GLY A 444 32.62 15.03 -7.46
N THR A 445 33.39 15.67 -6.59
CA THR A 445 33.77 15.15 -5.26
C THR A 445 32.71 15.50 -4.23
N SER A 446 32.21 14.51 -3.49
CA SER A 446 31.36 14.70 -2.32
C SER A 446 32.07 14.26 -1.04
N ILE A 447 31.82 14.99 0.04
CA ILE A 447 32.38 14.70 1.37
C ILE A 447 31.25 14.49 2.37
N THR A 448 31.47 13.56 3.31
CA THR A 448 30.60 13.32 4.45
C THR A 448 31.35 13.69 5.72
N VAL A 449 30.77 14.56 6.55
CA VAL A 449 31.32 14.98 7.84
C VAL A 449 30.40 14.57 8.98
N LYS A 450 30.97 13.94 10.02
CA LYS A 450 30.29 13.79 11.32
C LYS A 450 30.41 15.12 12.07
N LYS A 451 29.29 15.77 12.36
CA LYS A 451 29.28 17.09 13.01
C LYS A 451 29.95 17.04 14.38
N THR A 452 30.68 18.10 14.75
CA THR A 452 31.31 18.22 16.08
C THR A 452 30.25 18.09 17.18
N ASN A 453 30.54 17.30 18.23
CA ASN A 453 29.65 17.05 19.37
C ASN A 453 28.27 16.47 19.01
N SER A 454 28.16 15.74 17.90
CA SER A 454 26.90 15.14 17.44
C SER A 454 27.13 13.82 16.71
N ASP A 455 26.16 12.90 16.79
CA ASP A 455 26.13 11.70 15.94
C ASP A 455 25.46 11.95 14.57
N VAL A 456 25.22 13.21 14.22
CA VAL A 456 24.65 13.62 12.93
C VAL A 456 25.74 13.71 11.85
N TYR A 457 25.51 13.04 10.73
CA TYR A 457 26.35 13.09 9.54
C TYR A 457 25.78 14.07 8.52
N TYR A 458 26.64 14.81 7.83
CA TYR A 458 26.28 15.78 6.81
C TYR A 458 27.07 15.52 5.54
N GLY A 459 26.38 15.17 4.46
CA GLY A 459 26.97 14.96 3.13
C GLY A 459 26.79 16.18 2.24
N VAL A 460 27.83 16.58 1.51
CA VAL A 460 27.75 17.70 0.56
C VAL A 460 28.71 17.51 -0.62
N THR A 461 28.28 17.98 -1.80
CA THR A 461 29.12 18.03 -2.99
C THR A 461 29.93 19.33 -3.02
N LEU A 462 31.22 19.24 -3.35
CA LEU A 462 32.09 20.40 -3.49
C LEU A 462 31.74 21.16 -4.78
N ALA A 463 31.81 22.49 -4.74
CA ALA A 463 31.77 23.31 -5.93
C ALA A 463 33.02 23.08 -6.81
N ASP A 464 32.88 23.26 -8.12
CA ASP A 464 33.96 23.03 -9.09
C ASP A 464 35.16 23.95 -8.81
N ASN A 465 34.91 25.11 -8.18
CA ASN A 465 35.90 26.08 -7.72
C ASN A 465 36.04 26.11 -6.18
N CYS A 466 35.76 24.99 -5.50
CA CYS A 466 35.87 24.92 -4.05
C CYS A 466 37.31 25.19 -3.57
N VAL A 467 37.46 26.13 -2.64
CA VAL A 467 38.76 26.50 -2.08
C VAL A 467 39.06 25.60 -0.87
N VAL A 468 40.17 24.84 -0.90
CA VAL A 468 40.60 24.02 0.24
C VAL A 468 41.81 24.68 0.91
N VAL A 469 41.75 24.88 2.23
CA VAL A 469 42.85 25.53 2.98
C VAL A 469 43.20 24.78 4.25
N TYR A 470 44.48 24.75 4.60
CA TYR A 470 45.01 24.29 5.89
C TYR A 470 46.05 25.29 6.40
N GLY A 471 45.79 25.94 7.53
CA GLY A 471 46.60 27.07 7.99
C GLY A 471 46.65 28.20 6.94
N SER A 472 47.85 28.57 6.49
CA SER A 472 48.09 29.56 5.44
C SER A 472 48.17 28.96 4.02
N GLN A 473 48.12 27.63 3.88
CA GLN A 473 48.29 26.95 2.60
C GLN A 473 46.94 26.70 1.92
N THR A 474 46.90 26.87 0.59
CA THR A 474 45.82 26.37 -0.27
C THR A 474 46.19 24.97 -0.75
N LEU A 475 45.27 24.02 -0.63
CA LEU A 475 45.45 22.61 -0.98
C LEU A 475 44.56 22.23 -2.17
N ASN A 476 44.83 21.06 -2.77
CA ASN A 476 43.92 20.46 -3.73
C ASN A 476 42.78 19.72 -3.02
N VAL A 477 41.65 19.54 -3.70
CA VAL A 477 40.54 18.71 -3.20
C VAL A 477 40.98 17.28 -2.90
N ALA A 478 41.95 16.75 -3.65
CA ALA A 478 42.53 15.42 -3.43
C ALA A 478 43.33 15.30 -2.13
N ASP A 479 43.72 16.42 -1.52
CA ASP A 479 44.50 16.45 -0.28
C ASP A 479 43.61 16.40 0.98
N ILE A 480 42.28 16.42 0.82
CA ILE A 480 41.33 16.21 1.92
C ILE A 480 41.36 14.73 2.28
N GLN A 481 41.48 14.42 3.57
CA GLN A 481 41.59 13.06 4.07
C GLN A 481 40.38 12.69 4.92
N VAL A 482 39.98 11.41 4.90
CA VAL A 482 39.11 10.87 5.94
C VAL A 482 39.82 11.07 7.28
N ASN A 483 39.06 11.45 8.30
CA ASN A 483 39.49 11.87 9.63
C ASN A 483 40.04 13.30 9.76
N ASP A 484 40.18 14.09 8.68
CA ASP A 484 40.42 15.53 8.81
C ASP A 484 39.29 16.18 9.60
N THR A 485 39.62 17.08 10.52
CA THR A 485 38.64 17.98 11.12
C THR A 485 38.54 19.22 10.25
N VAL A 486 37.34 19.50 9.76
CA VAL A 486 37.09 20.54 8.77
C VAL A 486 35.94 21.45 9.19
N THR A 487 36.00 22.69 8.72
CA THR A 487 34.88 23.62 8.65
C THR A 487 34.53 23.87 7.19
N LEU A 488 33.35 23.41 6.79
CA LEU A 488 32.79 23.57 5.46
C LEU A 488 32.04 24.87 5.37
N THR A 489 32.25 25.66 4.31
CA THR A 489 31.46 26.83 3.96
C THR A 489 30.51 26.46 2.84
N ILE A 490 29.21 26.55 3.10
CA ILE A 490 28.14 26.09 2.20
C ILE A 490 27.44 27.30 1.59
N GLN A 491 27.32 27.33 0.27
CA GLN A 491 26.55 28.34 -0.46
C GLN A 491 25.54 27.62 -1.37
N GLY A 492 24.25 27.81 -1.11
CA GLY A 492 23.21 26.99 -1.77
C GLY A 492 23.35 25.51 -1.41
N ALA A 493 23.43 24.63 -2.43
CA ALA A 493 23.55 23.18 -2.25
C ALA A 493 25.01 22.65 -2.33
N LYS A 494 26.00 23.52 -2.58
CA LYS A 494 27.40 23.12 -2.76
C LYS A 494 28.30 23.71 -1.66
N CYS A 495 29.39 23.01 -1.35
CA CYS A 495 30.45 23.52 -0.49
C CYS A 495 31.45 24.34 -1.32
N VAL A 496 31.60 25.62 -1.01
CA VAL A 496 32.47 26.55 -1.75
C VAL A 496 33.85 26.73 -1.11
N LYS A 497 34.01 26.36 0.17
CA LYS A 497 35.31 26.36 0.85
C LYS A 497 35.38 25.27 1.91
N VAL A 498 36.49 24.54 1.95
CA VAL A 498 36.84 23.58 3.01
C VAL A 498 38.04 24.15 3.77
N THR A 499 37.85 24.49 5.04
CA THR A 499 38.94 24.85 5.94
C THR A 499 39.28 23.65 6.80
N ILE A 500 40.45 23.06 6.62
CA ILE A 500 40.95 22.00 7.48
C ILE A 500 41.49 22.68 8.74
N THR A 501 40.86 22.38 9.89
CA THR A 501 41.20 22.99 11.18
C THR A 501 42.13 22.10 12.00
N ALA A 502 42.09 20.79 11.77
CA ALA A 502 43.10 19.85 12.23
C ALA A 502 43.22 18.74 11.17
N ARG A 503 44.44 18.38 10.79
CA ARG A 503 44.64 17.22 9.93
C ARG A 503 44.25 15.96 10.70
N ALA A 504 43.83 14.92 9.98
CA ALA A 504 43.77 13.59 10.53
C ALA A 504 45.08 13.34 11.26
N ASP A 505 45.01 13.16 12.60
CA ASP A 505 46.20 12.93 13.41
C ASP A 505 47.04 11.84 12.74
N THR A 506 48.33 12.12 12.54
CA THR A 506 49.30 11.27 11.86
C THR A 506 49.68 10.03 12.66
N TRP A 507 48.70 9.32 13.25
CA TRP A 507 48.91 8.13 14.07
C TRP A 507 47.75 7.11 13.98
N GLY A 508 48.03 5.98 13.33
CA GLY A 508 47.54 4.61 13.58
C GLY A 508 46.04 4.27 13.67
N ASP A 509 45.42 3.84 12.55
CA ASP A 509 44.16 3.06 12.57
C ASP A 509 44.18 1.78 11.69
N VAL A 510 45.33 1.42 11.10
CA VAL A 510 45.47 0.14 10.38
C VAL A 510 46.21 -0.85 11.27
N GLY A 511 45.52 -1.87 11.78
CA GLY A 511 46.13 -2.89 12.65
C GLY A 511 45.42 -4.22 12.52
N GLY A 512 46.06 -5.28 13.02
CA GLY A 512 45.56 -6.66 12.91
C GLY A 512 46.68 -7.68 13.11
N THR A 513 46.33 -8.95 13.00
CA THR A 513 47.30 -10.06 13.06
C THR A 513 47.93 -10.28 11.70
N ILE A 514 49.26 -10.36 11.61
CA ILE A 514 49.95 -10.68 10.36
C ILE A 514 49.65 -12.12 9.95
N THR A 515 49.01 -12.31 8.80
CA THR A 515 48.68 -13.62 8.20
C THR A 515 49.48 -13.91 6.93
N GLY A 516 50.20 -12.93 6.40
CA GLY A 516 51.11 -13.11 5.26
C GLY A 516 52.25 -12.11 5.26
N ILE A 517 53.43 -12.54 4.83
CA ILE A 517 54.63 -11.69 4.68
C ILE A 517 55.24 -11.99 3.31
N THR A 518 55.54 -10.96 2.53
CA THR A 518 56.24 -11.06 1.24
C THR A 518 57.38 -10.07 1.24
N LEU A 519 58.62 -10.54 1.17
CA LEU A 519 59.83 -9.71 1.23
C LEU A 519 60.74 -9.90 0.01
N ALA A 520 60.16 -10.22 -1.14
CA ALA A 520 60.90 -10.45 -2.38
C ALA A 520 61.40 -9.12 -3.00
N ASN A 521 62.47 -9.20 -3.80
CA ASN A 521 63.03 -8.03 -4.51
C ASN A 521 62.04 -7.38 -5.49
N THR A 522 61.00 -8.10 -5.91
CA THR A 522 59.93 -7.63 -6.81
C THR A 522 58.82 -6.88 -6.08
N GLY A 523 58.84 -6.82 -4.75
CA GLY A 523 57.86 -6.10 -3.93
C GLY A 523 57.80 -6.61 -2.50
N ARG A 524 57.72 -5.68 -1.53
CA ARG A 524 57.59 -5.99 -0.10
C ARG A 524 56.19 -5.64 0.40
N SER A 525 55.51 -6.58 1.06
CA SER A 525 54.17 -6.38 1.63
C SER A 525 53.92 -7.29 2.84
N ILE A 526 52.97 -6.88 3.69
CA ILE A 526 52.38 -7.75 4.71
C ILE A 526 50.87 -7.85 4.51
N THR A 527 50.30 -8.99 4.84
CA THR A 527 48.85 -9.19 4.90
C THR A 527 48.44 -9.29 6.36
N ILE A 528 47.47 -8.46 6.76
CA ILE A 528 46.92 -8.44 8.10
C ILE A 528 45.44 -8.87 8.10
N LYS A 529 45.01 -9.53 9.16
CA LYS A 529 43.61 -9.86 9.44
C LYS A 529 43.14 -9.15 10.70
N ASP A 530 42.02 -8.43 10.60
CA ASP A 530 41.33 -7.77 11.71
C ASP A 530 39.86 -8.22 11.70
N GLY A 531 39.49 -9.03 12.71
CA GLY A 531 38.22 -9.77 12.70
C GLY A 531 38.07 -10.64 11.46
N SER A 532 37.02 -10.41 10.66
CA SER A 532 36.75 -11.09 9.39
C SER A 532 37.43 -10.45 8.18
N THR A 533 38.07 -9.29 8.34
CA THR A 533 38.62 -8.49 7.22
C THR A 533 40.10 -8.81 7.02
N THR A 534 40.52 -9.07 5.78
CA THR A 534 41.93 -9.25 5.41
C THR A 534 42.39 -8.13 4.48
N ARG A 535 43.59 -7.59 4.70
CA ARG A 535 44.17 -6.49 3.90
C ARG A 535 45.64 -6.75 3.62
N THR A 536 46.07 -6.58 2.37
CA THR A 536 47.49 -6.61 1.99
C THR A 536 48.02 -5.18 1.84
N ILE A 537 49.14 -4.89 2.50
CA ILE A 537 49.73 -3.58 2.64
C ILE A 537 51.16 -3.63 2.12
N ALA A 538 51.48 -2.78 1.14
CA ALA A 538 52.84 -2.63 0.64
C ALA A 538 53.73 -1.93 1.68
N LEU A 539 55.00 -2.33 1.79
CA LEU A 539 55.97 -1.72 2.70
C LEU A 539 56.73 -0.59 1.99
N ALA A 540 56.94 0.52 2.68
CA ALA A 540 57.81 1.59 2.19
C ALA A 540 59.28 1.14 2.16
N ASP A 541 60.12 1.83 1.38
CA ASP A 541 61.54 1.48 1.21
C ASP A 541 62.31 1.49 2.54
N ASN A 542 61.96 2.42 3.43
CA ASN A 542 62.57 2.59 4.76
C ASN A 542 61.57 2.34 5.90
N VAL A 543 60.75 1.29 5.81
CA VAL A 543 59.79 0.94 6.87
C VAL A 543 60.52 0.72 8.21
N VAL A 544 60.03 1.37 9.28
CA VAL A 544 60.55 1.20 10.64
C VAL A 544 59.69 0.17 11.37
N VAL A 545 60.29 -0.88 11.95
CA VAL A 545 59.56 -1.86 12.77
C VAL A 545 59.92 -1.64 14.24
N LYS A 546 58.93 -1.64 15.16
CA LYS A 546 59.17 -1.48 16.61
C LYS A 546 58.45 -2.55 17.42
N TYR A 547 59.06 -2.95 18.53
CA TYR A 547 58.44 -3.78 19.57
C TYR A 547 58.93 -3.30 20.94
N GLY A 548 58.02 -2.85 21.81
CA GLY A 548 58.39 -2.15 23.04
C GLY A 548 59.28 -0.94 22.74
N ASN A 549 60.42 -0.85 23.42
CA ASN A 549 61.41 0.22 23.21
C ASN A 549 62.45 -0.08 22.11
N SER A 550 62.37 -1.26 21.47
CA SER A 550 63.34 -1.70 20.47
C SER A 550 62.88 -1.38 19.04
N THR A 551 63.82 -0.94 18.21
CA THR A 551 63.64 -0.87 16.74
C THR A 551 64.21 -2.14 16.11
N LEU A 552 63.48 -2.69 15.15
CA LEU A 552 63.69 -4.00 14.54
C LEU A 552 63.79 -3.89 13.02
N GLY A 553 64.33 -4.92 12.38
CA GLY A 553 64.30 -5.07 10.93
C GLY A 553 62.96 -5.62 10.45
N VAL A 554 62.64 -5.37 9.17
CA VAL A 554 61.44 -5.95 8.54
C VAL A 554 61.44 -7.48 8.51
N ASN A 555 62.63 -8.09 8.54
CA ASN A 555 62.81 -9.54 8.61
C ASN A 555 62.47 -10.12 10.00
N ASP A 556 62.31 -9.27 11.02
CA ASP A 556 61.93 -9.70 12.38
C ASP A 556 60.40 -9.79 12.56
N LEU A 557 59.62 -9.44 11.54
CA LEU A 557 58.18 -9.63 11.51
C LEU A 557 57.85 -11.12 11.40
N ARG A 558 56.89 -11.58 12.19
CA ARG A 558 56.46 -12.98 12.22
C ARG A 558 55.00 -13.10 11.82
N LEU A 559 54.65 -14.22 11.18
CA LEU A 559 53.25 -14.60 11.07
C LEU A 559 52.69 -14.78 12.49
N GLY A 560 51.53 -14.18 12.77
CA GLY A 560 50.93 -14.16 14.10
C GLY A 560 51.25 -12.91 14.94
N ASP A 561 52.21 -12.06 14.56
CA ASP A 561 52.43 -10.80 15.26
C ASP A 561 51.19 -9.91 15.15
N VAL A 562 50.76 -9.32 16.27
CA VAL A 562 49.69 -8.32 16.28
C VAL A 562 50.33 -6.96 16.10
N VAL A 563 49.92 -6.22 15.07
CA VAL A 563 50.57 -4.96 14.69
C VAL A 563 49.60 -3.78 14.58
N ARG A 564 50.15 -2.59 14.80
CA ARG A 564 49.60 -1.29 14.40
C ARG A 564 50.52 -0.68 13.35
N ILE A 565 49.96 -0.11 12.30
CA ILE A 565 50.67 0.31 11.09
C ILE A 565 50.34 1.76 10.78
N ASP A 566 51.39 2.54 10.55
CA ASP A 566 51.30 3.91 10.04
C ASP A 566 51.53 3.91 8.52
N LEU A 567 50.56 4.42 7.77
CA LEU A 567 50.62 4.49 6.30
C LEU A 567 51.04 5.89 5.84
N VAL A 568 52.00 5.94 4.92
CA VAL A 568 52.35 7.14 4.15
C VAL A 568 52.25 6.78 2.67
N ASN A 569 51.47 7.53 1.89
CA ASN A 569 51.22 7.26 0.47
C ASN A 569 50.78 5.80 0.19
N ASN A 570 49.87 5.27 1.01
CA ASN A 570 49.37 3.88 0.95
C ASN A 570 50.43 2.77 1.13
N LYS A 571 51.63 3.10 1.65
CA LYS A 571 52.64 2.12 2.06
C LYS A 571 52.92 2.21 3.56
N ALA A 572 53.23 1.09 4.20
CA ALA A 572 53.61 1.05 5.61
C ALA A 572 54.96 1.75 5.81
N ALA A 573 54.94 2.87 6.52
CA ALA A 573 56.13 3.64 6.89
C ALA A 573 56.65 3.25 8.28
N GLU A 574 55.77 2.90 9.21
CA GLU A 574 56.13 2.33 10.52
C GLU A 574 55.17 1.17 10.86
N ILE A 575 55.72 0.10 11.45
CA ILE A 575 54.97 -1.06 11.97
C ILE A 575 55.34 -1.25 13.43
N ARG A 576 54.36 -1.15 14.34
CA ARG A 576 54.53 -1.46 15.76
C ARG A 576 53.91 -2.79 16.07
N ILE A 577 54.72 -3.74 16.52
CA ILE A 577 54.24 -4.99 17.10
C ILE A 577 53.74 -4.68 18.50
N THR A 578 52.47 -4.99 18.76
CA THR A 578 51.82 -4.80 20.05
C THR A 578 51.75 -6.10 20.86
N ALA A 579 51.84 -7.26 20.18
CA ALA A 579 51.99 -8.57 20.81
C ALA A 579 52.74 -9.50 19.85
N ARG A 580 53.65 -10.32 20.39
CA ARG A 580 54.46 -11.25 19.59
C ARG A 580 53.76 -12.57 19.36
N ALA A 581 54.04 -13.16 18.19
CA ALA A 581 53.54 -14.47 17.77
C ALA A 581 53.79 -15.62 18.79
N ASP A 582 54.77 -15.46 19.69
CA ASP A 582 55.23 -16.53 20.60
C ASP A 582 55.06 -16.15 22.08
N GLU A 583 54.35 -15.06 22.38
CA GLU A 583 54.16 -14.61 23.76
C GLU A 583 53.07 -15.46 24.45
N GLN A 584 53.52 -16.51 25.15
CA GLN A 584 52.63 -17.43 25.85
C GLN A 584 51.98 -16.74 27.05
N GLN A 585 50.67 -16.51 26.97
CA GLN A 585 49.87 -16.04 28.09
C GLN A 585 49.31 -17.23 28.87
N THR A 586 49.29 -17.11 30.20
CA THR A 586 48.64 -18.09 31.07
C THR A 586 47.38 -17.45 31.67
N ILE A 587 46.21 -18.04 31.43
CA ILE A 587 44.93 -17.56 31.95
C ILE A 587 44.37 -18.60 32.91
N THR A 588 44.08 -18.20 34.15
CA THR A 588 43.45 -19.09 35.14
C THR A 588 42.10 -18.54 35.57
N GLY A 589 41.09 -19.41 35.63
CA GLY A 589 39.76 -19.05 36.11
C GLY A 589 38.74 -20.17 35.94
N MET A 590 37.46 -19.84 36.16
CA MET A 590 36.34 -20.77 36.06
C MET A 590 35.69 -20.70 34.67
N VAL A 591 35.41 -21.83 34.05
CA VAL A 591 34.69 -21.93 32.78
C VAL A 591 33.25 -21.47 32.98
N THR A 592 32.80 -20.51 32.16
CA THR A 592 31.43 -19.96 32.19
C THR A 592 30.69 -20.12 30.87
N ALA A 593 31.38 -20.50 29.79
CA ALA A 593 30.76 -20.95 28.55
C ALA A 593 31.73 -21.82 27.75
N VAL A 594 31.20 -22.84 27.07
CA VAL A 594 31.91 -23.69 26.12
C VAL A 594 31.12 -23.71 24.82
N LEU A 595 31.73 -23.32 23.71
CA LEU A 595 31.11 -23.36 22.38
C LEU A 595 31.99 -24.20 21.47
N LEU A 596 31.54 -25.39 21.08
CA LEU A 596 32.26 -26.25 20.15
C LEU A 596 31.52 -26.28 18.82
N SER A 597 32.21 -25.98 17.72
CA SER A 597 31.63 -25.99 16.38
C SER A 597 32.67 -26.43 15.35
N THR A 598 32.21 -26.74 14.13
CA THR A 598 33.07 -27.07 12.99
C THR A 598 33.81 -25.86 12.42
N ASP A 599 33.35 -24.63 12.73
CA ASP A 599 33.89 -23.40 12.15
C ASP A 599 34.88 -22.71 13.11
N GLU A 600 34.55 -22.64 14.39
CA GLU A 600 35.42 -22.09 15.43
C GLU A 600 34.95 -22.56 16.83
N SER A 601 35.85 -23.19 17.60
CA SER A 601 35.57 -23.57 18.99
C SER A 601 36.09 -22.51 19.96
N LYS A 602 35.32 -22.16 20.99
CA LYS A 602 35.62 -21.09 21.96
C LYS A 602 35.37 -21.51 23.40
N LEU A 603 36.15 -20.94 24.31
CA LEU A 603 36.04 -21.13 25.75
C LEU A 603 36.00 -19.76 26.46
N THR A 604 35.02 -19.55 27.34
CA THR A 604 34.92 -18.34 28.18
C THR A 604 35.26 -18.66 29.63
N VAL A 605 36.24 -17.95 30.18
CA VAL A 605 36.76 -18.14 31.53
C VAL A 605 36.62 -16.86 32.36
N LYS A 606 35.97 -16.96 33.52
CA LYS A 606 35.88 -15.91 34.52
C LYS A 606 37.08 -15.98 35.46
N LYS A 607 37.89 -14.92 35.49
CA LYS A 607 39.08 -14.76 36.33
C LYS A 607 38.71 -14.41 37.77
N ALA A 608 39.71 -14.49 38.66
CA ALA A 608 39.54 -14.16 40.09
C ALA A 608 39.13 -12.70 40.35
N ASP A 609 39.47 -11.77 39.45
CA ASP A 609 39.06 -10.36 39.50
C ASP A 609 37.61 -10.11 39.01
N ASN A 610 36.84 -11.18 38.79
CA ASN A 610 35.49 -11.20 38.21
C ASN A 610 35.38 -10.77 36.73
N THR A 611 36.48 -10.52 36.03
CA THR A 611 36.45 -10.29 34.57
C THR A 611 36.34 -11.61 33.82
N SER A 612 35.68 -11.60 32.65
CA SER A 612 35.59 -12.77 31.77
C SER A 612 36.44 -12.57 30.52
N VAL A 613 37.11 -13.63 30.08
CA VAL A 613 37.88 -13.66 28.83
C VAL A 613 37.41 -14.83 27.98
N THR A 614 37.15 -14.59 26.69
CA THR A 614 36.82 -15.61 25.70
C THR A 614 38.02 -15.83 24.78
N VAL A 615 38.44 -17.08 24.61
CA VAL A 615 39.54 -17.47 23.72
C VAL A 615 39.08 -18.53 22.73
N ALA A 616 39.65 -18.52 21.52
CA ALA A 616 39.46 -19.60 20.55
C ALA A 616 40.30 -20.81 20.97
N LEU A 617 39.83 -22.02 20.72
CA LEU A 617 40.59 -23.26 20.91
C LEU A 617 41.29 -23.63 19.60
N ALA A 618 42.55 -24.03 19.68
CA ALA A 618 43.23 -24.62 18.53
C ALA A 618 42.56 -25.94 18.12
N ASP A 619 42.62 -26.29 16.83
CA ASP A 619 42.08 -27.56 16.32
C ASP A 619 42.72 -28.79 17.00
N ASP A 620 43.97 -28.67 17.43
CA ASP A 620 44.77 -29.68 18.12
C ASP A 620 44.96 -29.39 19.62
N VAL A 621 44.08 -28.59 20.23
CA VAL A 621 44.20 -28.18 21.64
C VAL A 621 44.37 -29.38 22.58
N LYS A 622 45.39 -29.32 23.44
CA LYS A 622 45.64 -30.36 24.44
C LYS A 622 44.81 -30.11 25.70
N VAL A 623 43.86 -30.99 26.00
CA VAL A 623 43.03 -30.91 27.22
C VAL A 623 43.48 -31.96 28.23
N THR A 624 43.74 -31.56 29.48
CA THR A 624 44.21 -32.48 30.53
C THR A 624 43.47 -32.27 31.86
N PHE A 625 43.25 -33.36 32.61
CA PHE A 625 42.78 -33.33 34.00
C PHE A 625 43.55 -34.38 34.81
N GLY A 626 44.30 -33.96 35.83
CA GLY A 626 45.23 -34.87 36.51
C GLY A 626 46.28 -35.45 35.54
N SER A 627 46.37 -36.78 35.47
CA SER A 627 47.21 -37.51 34.51
C SER A 627 46.49 -37.88 33.20
N GLU A 628 45.19 -37.63 33.10
CA GLU A 628 44.39 -38.01 31.93
C GLU A 628 44.42 -36.92 30.85
N THR A 629 44.51 -37.36 29.59
CA THR A 629 44.28 -36.50 28.42
C THR A 629 42.84 -36.70 27.95
N LEU A 630 42.16 -35.58 27.67
CA LEU A 630 40.74 -35.54 27.37
C LEU A 630 40.49 -34.88 26.02
N THR A 631 39.29 -35.04 25.50
CA THR A 631 38.80 -34.32 24.33
C THR A 631 38.12 -32.99 24.74
N PRO A 632 38.09 -31.96 23.86
CA PRO A 632 37.51 -30.65 24.20
C PRO A 632 36.05 -30.66 24.65
N ASP A 633 35.25 -31.64 24.20
CA ASP A 633 33.87 -31.85 24.65
C ASP A 633 33.74 -32.28 26.12
N LYS A 634 34.85 -32.59 26.79
CA LYS A 634 34.88 -32.92 28.22
C LYS A 634 35.18 -31.72 29.12
N ILE A 635 35.30 -30.52 28.57
CA ILE A 635 35.37 -29.27 29.35
C ILE A 635 33.95 -28.87 29.74
N ALA A 636 33.69 -28.68 31.03
CA ALA A 636 32.36 -28.36 31.54
C ALA A 636 32.26 -26.94 32.10
N TYR A 637 31.05 -26.37 32.10
CA TYR A 637 30.74 -25.17 32.89
C TYR A 637 31.09 -25.41 34.36
N GLY A 638 31.76 -24.45 35.00
CA GLY A 638 32.19 -24.54 36.39
C GLY A 638 33.57 -25.16 36.60
N ASP A 639 34.16 -25.82 35.59
CA ASP A 639 35.54 -26.31 35.68
C ASP A 639 36.50 -25.14 35.97
N THR A 640 37.41 -25.32 36.92
CA THR A 640 38.55 -24.39 37.08
C THR A 640 39.65 -24.85 36.15
N VAL A 641 40.11 -23.95 35.29
CA VAL A 641 41.08 -24.23 34.24
C VAL A 641 42.25 -23.25 34.29
N THR A 642 43.40 -23.74 33.84
CA THR A 642 44.55 -22.94 33.44
C THR A 642 44.77 -23.15 31.94
N LEU A 643 44.73 -22.06 31.19
CA LEU A 643 44.91 -22.04 29.74
C LEU A 643 46.31 -21.57 29.40
N LYS A 644 46.96 -22.23 28.45
CA LYS A 644 48.07 -21.64 27.69
C LYS A 644 47.50 -21.08 26.39
N VAL A 645 47.73 -19.79 26.19
CA VAL A 645 47.23 -19.04 25.03
C VAL A 645 48.42 -18.45 24.30
N VAL A 646 48.50 -18.75 23.01
CA VAL A 646 49.50 -18.20 22.09
C VAL A 646 48.70 -17.58 20.93
N ASN A 647 48.93 -16.31 20.62
CA ASN A 647 48.20 -15.59 19.57
C ASN A 647 46.67 -15.56 19.72
N ASN A 648 46.17 -15.40 20.95
CA ASN A 648 44.74 -15.46 21.30
C ASN A 648 44.07 -16.82 21.01
N ILE A 649 44.86 -17.84 20.66
CA ILE A 649 44.41 -19.22 20.47
C ILE A 649 44.93 -20.05 21.64
N CYS A 650 44.04 -20.77 22.29
CA CYS A 650 44.37 -21.67 23.38
C CYS A 650 44.92 -22.98 22.83
N THR A 651 46.17 -23.28 23.17
CA THR A 651 46.89 -24.49 22.73
C THR A 651 46.89 -25.57 23.80
N GLU A 652 46.74 -25.21 25.08
CA GLU A 652 46.53 -26.17 26.17
C GLU A 652 45.45 -25.71 27.15
N VAL A 653 44.54 -26.61 27.50
CA VAL A 653 43.57 -26.45 28.59
C VAL A 653 43.92 -27.45 29.69
N LYS A 654 44.41 -26.98 30.84
CA LYS A 654 44.59 -27.81 32.02
C LYS A 654 43.43 -27.59 32.98
N ILE A 655 42.56 -28.57 33.12
CA ILE A 655 41.52 -28.57 34.14
C ILE A 655 42.22 -28.85 35.47
N THR A 656 42.16 -27.89 36.39
CA THR A 656 42.85 -27.95 37.69
C THR A 656 41.91 -28.36 38.81
N ALA A 657 40.61 -28.10 38.67
CA ALA A 657 39.56 -28.65 39.49
C ALA A 657 38.32 -28.82 38.63
N ARG A 658 37.70 -29.99 38.67
CA ARG A 658 36.37 -30.16 38.11
C ARG A 658 35.37 -29.71 39.15
N LEU A 659 34.38 -28.94 38.72
CA LEU A 659 33.18 -28.83 39.51
C LEU A 659 32.61 -30.23 39.52
N ASP A 660 32.50 -30.87 40.70
CA ASP A 660 31.85 -32.15 40.84
C ASP A 660 30.57 -32.10 40.02
N THR A 661 30.52 -32.93 38.97
CA THR A 661 29.37 -32.97 38.07
C THR A 661 28.14 -33.05 38.96
N TRP A 662 27.10 -32.28 38.61
CA TRP A 662 25.88 -32.00 39.37
C TRP A 662 25.98 -30.72 40.23
N GLY A 663 26.06 -29.56 39.55
CA GLY A 663 26.15 -28.25 40.16
C GLY A 663 24.82 -27.65 40.61
N ASP A 664 24.90 -26.94 41.74
CA ASP A 664 24.07 -25.82 42.20
C ASP A 664 22.66 -26.04 42.77
N VAL A 665 22.70 -26.29 44.10
CA VAL A 665 21.62 -26.36 45.11
C VAL A 665 21.13 -27.79 45.35
N GLY A 666 21.58 -28.37 46.46
CA GLY A 666 21.09 -29.63 47.00
C GLY A 666 20.39 -29.42 48.34
N GLY A 667 19.52 -30.35 48.71
CA GLY A 667 18.86 -30.31 50.02
C GLY A 667 17.71 -31.31 50.11
N THR A 668 17.07 -31.33 51.28
CA THR A 668 15.83 -32.08 51.50
C THR A 668 14.64 -31.19 51.19
N ILE A 669 13.73 -31.66 50.32
CA ILE A 669 12.48 -30.96 50.03
C ILE A 669 11.65 -30.88 51.32
N ARG A 670 11.22 -29.68 51.69
CA ARG A 670 10.31 -29.41 52.82
C ARG A 670 8.89 -29.19 52.36
N GLY A 671 8.72 -28.54 51.20
CA GLY A 671 7.43 -28.21 50.63
C GLY A 671 7.50 -28.18 49.11
N ILE A 672 6.36 -28.46 48.50
CA ILE A 672 6.15 -28.36 47.05
C ILE A 672 4.86 -27.58 46.89
N SER A 673 4.85 -26.57 46.02
CA SER A 673 3.69 -25.69 45.85
C SER A 673 3.45 -25.41 44.37
N LEU A 674 2.18 -25.36 43.99
CA LEU A 674 1.73 -24.92 42.67
C LEU A 674 0.90 -23.66 42.83
N THR A 675 1.34 -22.58 42.19
CA THR A 675 0.61 -21.31 42.13
C THR A 675 0.31 -20.94 40.67
N THR A 676 -0.35 -19.81 40.45
CA THR A 676 -0.55 -19.26 39.09
C THR A 676 0.76 -18.94 38.38
N ALA A 677 1.88 -18.78 39.09
CA ALA A 677 3.21 -18.57 38.53
C ALA A 677 3.97 -19.87 38.17
N GLY A 678 3.38 -21.04 38.46
CA GLY A 678 3.98 -22.35 38.22
C GLY A 678 4.38 -23.09 39.50
N TRP A 679 5.12 -24.18 39.33
CA TRP A 679 5.60 -25.02 40.43
C TRP A 679 6.81 -24.39 41.14
N SER A 680 6.92 -24.60 42.45
CA SER A 680 8.11 -24.27 43.24
C SER A 680 8.37 -25.35 44.30
N ILE A 681 9.64 -25.55 44.65
CA ILE A 681 10.06 -26.42 45.76
C ILE A 681 10.74 -25.60 46.85
N GLU A 682 10.50 -25.94 48.09
CA GLU A 682 11.22 -25.40 49.24
C GLU A 682 12.28 -26.42 49.66
N LEU A 683 13.55 -26.04 49.54
CA LEU A 683 14.70 -26.89 49.80
C LEU A 683 15.43 -26.46 51.06
N ARG A 684 15.64 -27.43 51.95
CA ARG A 684 16.45 -27.24 53.15
C ARG A 684 17.82 -27.88 52.97
N ASP A 685 18.85 -27.07 53.13
CA ASP A 685 20.26 -27.47 53.16
C ASP A 685 20.85 -27.08 54.52
N GLY A 686 21.06 -28.08 55.39
CA GLY A 686 21.44 -27.86 56.79
C GLY A 686 20.41 -27.03 57.56
N SER A 687 20.81 -25.84 58.03
CA SER A 687 19.96 -24.87 58.73
C SER A 687 19.24 -23.88 57.81
N THR A 688 19.57 -23.87 56.51
CA THR A 688 19.08 -22.86 55.57
C THR A 688 17.94 -23.43 54.73
N THR A 689 16.85 -22.69 54.58
CA THR A 689 15.73 -23.07 53.71
C THR A 689 15.58 -22.03 52.61
N ARG A 690 15.36 -22.48 51.36
CA ARG A 690 15.16 -21.61 50.20
C ARG A 690 14.06 -22.13 49.27
N THR A 691 13.31 -21.22 48.66
CA THR A 691 12.29 -21.55 47.66
C THR A 691 12.84 -21.38 46.25
N ILE A 692 12.66 -22.38 45.40
CA ILE A 692 13.13 -22.40 44.01
C ILE A 692 11.94 -22.60 43.09
N ALA A 693 11.78 -21.69 42.12
CA ALA A 693 10.78 -21.83 41.06
C ALA A 693 11.25 -22.85 40.01
N LEU A 694 10.32 -23.66 39.49
CA LEU A 694 10.62 -24.65 38.44
C LEU A 694 10.36 -24.05 37.06
N ALA A 695 11.22 -24.37 36.10
CA ALA A 695 10.97 -24.06 34.69
C ALA A 695 9.79 -24.90 34.16
N ASN A 696 9.09 -24.39 33.15
CA ASN A 696 7.91 -25.07 32.60
C ASN A 696 8.23 -26.46 32.00
N ASN A 697 9.47 -26.66 31.58
CA ASN A 697 10.00 -27.89 30.97
C ASN A 697 11.00 -28.62 31.88
N VAL A 698 10.93 -28.39 33.20
CA VAL A 698 11.81 -29.04 34.17
C VAL A 698 11.76 -30.57 34.04
N VAL A 699 12.93 -31.19 34.03
CA VAL A 699 13.04 -32.66 34.01
C VAL A 699 13.27 -33.16 35.44
N VAL A 700 12.42 -34.06 35.93
CA VAL A 700 12.63 -34.70 37.24
C VAL A 700 13.12 -36.12 37.05
N ARG A 701 14.18 -36.54 37.75
CA ARG A 701 14.74 -37.90 37.64
C ARG A 701 14.90 -38.58 38.99
N TYR A 702 14.72 -39.89 39.01
CA TYR A 702 15.14 -40.76 40.10
C TYR A 702 15.72 -42.05 39.53
N GLY A 703 17.04 -42.24 39.70
CA GLY A 703 17.78 -43.28 38.97
C GLY A 703 17.63 -43.11 37.45
N ASN A 704 17.29 -44.18 36.75
CA ASN A 704 17.06 -44.15 35.30
C ASN A 704 15.63 -43.71 34.89
N SER A 705 14.75 -43.45 35.86
CA SER A 705 13.36 -43.06 35.59
C SER A 705 13.21 -41.54 35.52
N ILE A 706 12.42 -41.07 34.56
CA ILE A 706 11.91 -39.69 34.51
C ILE A 706 10.58 -39.67 35.26
N LEU A 707 10.42 -38.67 36.12
CA LEU A 707 9.27 -38.47 36.99
C LEU A 707 8.52 -37.19 36.61
N GLY A 708 7.26 -37.09 37.03
CA GLY A 708 6.56 -35.83 37.07
C GLY A 708 6.97 -35.00 38.29
N VAL A 709 6.79 -33.67 38.22
CA VAL A 709 6.96 -32.78 39.38
C VAL A 709 6.03 -33.19 40.54
N SER A 710 4.85 -33.73 40.22
CA SER A 710 3.89 -34.27 41.19
C SER A 710 4.39 -35.50 41.96
N ASP A 711 5.44 -36.17 41.47
CA ASP A 711 6.02 -37.35 42.13
C ASP A 711 7.08 -36.99 43.17
N LEU A 712 7.50 -35.72 43.23
CA LEU A 712 8.37 -35.21 44.28
C LEU A 712 7.62 -35.20 45.61
N ARG A 713 8.33 -35.44 46.71
CA ARG A 713 7.73 -35.51 48.05
C ARG A 713 8.56 -34.71 49.05
N PRO A 714 7.92 -34.07 50.06
CA PRO A 714 8.64 -33.64 51.24
C PRO A 714 9.44 -34.81 51.83
N GLY A 715 10.71 -34.57 52.14
CA GLY A 715 11.66 -35.60 52.56
C GLY A 715 12.56 -36.13 51.45
N ASP A 716 12.23 -35.94 50.17
CA ASP A 716 13.12 -36.30 49.07
C ASP A 716 14.41 -35.46 49.16
N VAL A 717 15.56 -36.13 49.09
CA VAL A 717 16.86 -35.49 48.97
C VAL A 717 17.14 -35.33 47.48
N VAL A 718 17.38 -34.09 47.06
CA VAL A 718 17.54 -33.76 45.64
C VAL A 718 18.79 -32.92 45.39
N ARG A 719 19.24 -32.98 44.14
CA ARG A 719 20.15 -32.01 43.53
C ARG A 719 19.40 -31.32 42.40
N VAL A 720 19.50 -30.01 42.33
CA VAL A 720 18.80 -29.18 41.35
C VAL A 720 19.81 -28.50 40.47
N ASP A 721 19.54 -28.42 39.17
CA ASP A 721 20.33 -27.61 38.24
C ASP A 721 19.50 -26.37 37.90
N LEU A 722 20.11 -25.19 38.06
CA LEU A 722 19.46 -23.90 37.85
C LEU A 722 19.90 -23.24 36.54
N GLU A 723 18.92 -22.75 35.78
CA GLU A 723 19.14 -21.83 34.67
C GLU A 723 18.27 -20.58 34.91
N ASN A 724 18.88 -19.40 34.87
CA ASN A 724 18.18 -18.12 35.14
C ASN A 724 17.36 -18.12 36.45
N ASN A 725 17.91 -18.65 37.54
CA ASN A 725 17.26 -18.82 38.86
C ASN A 725 16.00 -19.72 38.87
N LYS A 726 15.78 -20.55 37.84
CA LYS A 726 14.74 -21.58 37.83
C LYS A 726 15.34 -22.98 37.70
N ALA A 727 14.71 -23.95 38.35
CA ALA A 727 15.10 -25.36 38.23
C ALA A 727 14.76 -25.88 36.83
N VAL A 728 15.78 -26.27 36.07
CA VAL A 728 15.64 -26.91 34.74
C VAL A 728 15.79 -28.42 34.81
N GLU A 729 16.50 -28.94 35.82
CA GLU A 729 16.52 -30.37 36.13
C GLU A 729 16.52 -30.58 37.66
N ILE A 730 15.75 -31.54 38.14
CA ILE A 730 15.72 -31.98 39.54
C ILE A 730 16.02 -33.46 39.57
N ARG A 731 17.04 -33.84 40.33
CA ARG A 731 17.47 -35.23 40.43
C ARG A 731 17.35 -35.67 41.88
N VAL A 732 16.40 -36.56 42.11
CA VAL A 732 16.17 -37.18 43.41
C VAL A 732 17.30 -38.19 43.64
N THR A 733 18.07 -37.98 44.71
CA THR A 733 19.18 -38.85 45.09
C THR A 733 18.75 -39.87 46.14
N SER A 734 17.80 -39.50 46.99
CA SER A 734 17.18 -40.40 47.96
C SER A 734 15.71 -40.03 48.15
N ARG A 735 14.85 -41.04 48.30
CA ARG A 735 13.42 -40.82 48.55
C ARG A 735 13.17 -40.61 50.04
N GLY A 736 12.34 -39.62 50.37
CA GLY A 736 11.82 -39.50 51.73
C GLY A 736 10.93 -40.69 52.07
N SER A 737 11.04 -41.24 53.27
CA SER A 737 10.11 -42.27 53.75
C SER A 737 8.69 -41.70 53.81
N THR A 738 7.73 -42.40 53.21
CA THR A 738 6.30 -42.07 53.36
C THR A 738 5.88 -42.41 54.79
N GLY A 739 5.99 -41.44 55.70
CA GLY A 739 5.32 -41.53 57.00
C GLY A 739 3.82 -41.46 56.79
N SER A 740 3.13 -42.50 57.27
CA SER A 740 1.71 -42.48 57.65
C SER A 740 1.41 -41.34 58.62
#